data_AF-A0A815E7Y4-F1
#
_entry.id   AF-A0A815E7Y4-F1
#
_cell.length_a   1.000
_cell.length_b   1.000
_cell.length_c   1.000
_cell.angle_alpha   90.00
_cell.angle_beta   90.00
_cell.angle_gamma   90.00
#
_symmetry.space_group_name_H-M   'P 1'
#
loop_
_entity.id
_entity.type
_entity.pdbx_description
1 polymer ?
#
loop_
_entity_poly.entity_id
_entity_poly.type
_entity_poly.pdbx_seq_one_letter_code
_entity_poly.pdbx_strand_id
1 'polypeptide(L)'
;MSQGNIRETFKYVSTAFPRFKVSFNQTDQYIIDQLGHFTFLDAWDLNMRGIGLKNVFNGGLYSGNPLLLYNLTKLDSNIILSSLTNFMTNFQTRSPSLNYHLSCGLHGRIHQIQQSFSLTTILLSSQSKQGINQIINLWGKLMLQYYGKEHIKQQKNFHNDFYISKLGYYTDTGAYYWYNKESNLTYEQTFIKLKQYHVQEHIPIQYYELDSYWYYKQNNNTGEHGGIKLYEPRLDIFPNGIEILQRNILQTPLIVHHKYYSTDNLYQNKYQFLNGSDGQVSLPLEQIFFNKIFSQIKQWGVEILIQDWLSSVYEDMPNSSWDVHIAREYHLHLAEGAKQAGIKLIYCMPLNPDILETLENTQVHYMRISDDYSVNINQWNIGRASIITWAIGIIPFKDTFWTNSIQPQSPYGNFTEPNIQLNALIALMSLGGVAISDKIGNTNVTVVNRLCRLDGVLFRPERPATAMDSTFLGSGGPKGEMWHTYSSDAQQSFFVEYIMITNLTESYIFSWNELFNTQEDDNPNRKISDIYLVFELENSRDYYWFTSINSSTILMPSCAQDKLTYYSPFHLFVFVPYSKISNWILFGELSKQLPITRQRFSSIQYSLNESDTFKINVTGVYGEQVWITIGHSEHVFGQIDFYTIQCSFLSIESISTMIITCNTETGCQCNNI
;
A
#
# COMPACT_ATOMS: atom_id res chain seq x y z
N MET A 1 -17.55 16.49 32.62
CA MET A 1 -16.18 16.02 32.89
C MET A 1 -15.28 16.79 31.95
N SER A 2 -14.20 17.42 32.44
CA SER A 2 -13.25 18.17 31.62
C SER A 2 -12.87 17.34 30.39
N GLN A 3 -12.89 17.93 29.20
CA GLN A 3 -12.40 17.34 27.96
C GLN A 3 -10.92 16.98 28.16
N GLY A 4 -10.66 15.77 28.67
CA GLY A 4 -9.32 15.23 28.79
C GLY A 4 -8.74 14.93 27.41
N ASN A 5 -7.43 14.63 27.38
CA ASN A 5 -6.76 14.13 26.18
C ASN A 5 -7.61 13.01 25.55
N ILE A 6 -7.96 13.15 24.27
CA ILE A 6 -8.86 12.23 23.58
C ILE A 6 -8.38 10.77 23.66
N ARG A 7 -7.06 10.58 23.63
CA ARG A 7 -6.42 9.29 23.80
C ARG A 7 -6.78 8.65 25.13
N GLU A 8 -6.95 9.41 26.20
CA GLU A 8 -7.34 8.87 27.51
C GLU A 8 -8.77 8.34 27.52
N THR A 9 -9.70 8.94 26.77
CA THR A 9 -11.11 8.52 26.82
C THR A 9 -11.35 7.20 26.09
N PHE A 10 -10.63 6.97 24.99
CA PHE A 10 -10.74 5.74 24.21
C PHE A 10 -9.99 4.55 24.80
N LYS A 11 -9.15 4.76 25.84
CA LYS A 11 -8.55 3.67 26.62
C LYS A 11 -9.57 2.83 27.38
N TYR A 12 -10.83 3.25 27.46
CA TYR A 12 -11.83 2.54 28.26
C TYR A 12 -12.91 1.92 27.37
N VAL A 13 -13.46 0.81 27.84
CA VAL A 13 -14.70 0.23 27.31
C VAL A 13 -15.79 0.29 28.38
N SER A 14 -17.00 0.66 27.97
CA SER A 14 -18.21 0.73 28.81
C SER A 14 -18.86 -0.65 29.00
N THR A 15 -18.55 -1.61 28.12
CA THR A 15 -18.90 -3.03 28.26
C THR A 15 -17.65 -3.88 28.06
N ALA A 16 -17.58 -5.05 28.69
CA ALA A 16 -16.39 -5.90 28.65
C ALA A 16 -16.76 -7.37 28.46
N PHE A 17 -17.06 -7.76 27.22
CA PHE A 17 -17.26 -9.15 26.83
C PHE A 17 -16.86 -9.41 25.35
N PRO A 18 -15.99 -10.39 25.05
CA PRO A 18 -15.26 -11.24 26.01
C PRO A 18 -14.22 -10.44 26.80
N ARG A 19 -13.88 -10.93 28.00
CA ARG A 19 -12.82 -10.38 28.86
C ARG A 19 -11.89 -11.50 29.29
N PHE A 20 -10.60 -11.34 28.98
CA PHE A 20 -9.56 -12.31 29.27
C PHE A 20 -8.72 -11.82 30.43
N LYS A 21 -8.67 -12.61 31.51
CA LYS A 21 -7.83 -12.31 32.66
C LYS A 21 -6.36 -12.42 32.25
N VAL A 22 -5.64 -11.32 32.33
CA VAL A 22 -4.18 -11.28 32.16
C VAL A 22 -3.61 -11.11 33.58
N SER A 23 -3.14 -12.22 34.17
CA SER A 23 -2.71 -12.29 35.57
C SER A 23 -1.30 -11.69 35.77
N PHE A 24 -1.11 -10.96 36.88
CA PHE A 24 0.19 -10.45 37.35
C PHE A 24 0.69 -11.12 38.63
N ASN A 25 0.09 -12.24 39.06
CA ASN A 25 0.61 -12.97 40.21
C ASN A 25 1.92 -13.66 39.82
N GLN A 26 2.90 -13.69 40.74
CA GLN A 26 4.25 -14.25 40.55
C GLN A 26 4.30 -15.65 39.92
N THR A 27 3.22 -16.42 40.00
CA THR A 27 3.07 -17.76 39.43
C THR A 27 2.63 -17.78 37.95
N ASP A 28 1.90 -16.77 37.47
CA ASP A 28 1.39 -16.68 36.07
C ASP A 28 2.19 -15.72 35.18
N GLN A 29 3.20 -15.07 35.74
CA GLN A 29 3.83 -13.82 35.26
C GLN A 29 4.69 -13.93 34.00
N TYR A 30 4.61 -15.02 33.22
CA TYR A 30 5.60 -15.27 32.17
C TYR A 30 5.04 -15.53 30.77
N ILE A 31 3.83 -16.06 30.60
CA ILE A 31 3.42 -16.49 29.24
C ILE A 31 2.99 -15.30 28.38
N ILE A 32 2.00 -14.50 28.83
CA ILE A 32 1.45 -13.41 28.01
C ILE A 32 2.46 -12.27 27.81
N ASP A 33 3.29 -11.98 28.82
CA ASP A 33 4.34 -10.95 28.72
C ASP A 33 5.53 -11.39 27.84
N GLN A 34 5.57 -12.67 27.43
CA GLN A 34 6.54 -13.22 26.47
C GLN A 34 5.90 -13.50 25.09
N LEU A 35 4.61 -13.23 24.89
CA LEU A 35 4.00 -13.33 23.57
C LEU A 35 4.40 -12.11 22.72
N GLY A 36 4.57 -12.35 21.43
CA GLY A 36 4.61 -11.29 20.45
C GLY A 36 3.19 -10.78 20.24
N HIS A 37 3.04 -9.49 19.99
CA HIS A 37 1.80 -8.94 19.49
C HIS A 37 2.02 -8.25 18.14
N PHE A 38 0.97 -8.23 17.33
CA PHE A 38 0.90 -7.47 16.09
C PHE A 38 -0.50 -6.87 15.92
N THR A 39 -0.57 -5.55 15.76
CA THR A 39 -1.81 -4.78 15.61
C THR A 39 -1.47 -3.40 15.04
N PHE A 40 -2.41 -2.69 14.45
CA PHE A 40 -2.19 -1.27 14.16
C PHE A 40 -1.99 -0.52 15.47
N LEU A 41 -0.96 0.33 15.53
CA LEU A 41 -0.59 1.14 16.70
C LEU A 41 -0.40 2.58 16.24
N ASP A 42 -0.95 3.53 16.99
CA ASP A 42 -0.67 4.98 16.90
C ASP A 42 -0.69 5.56 15.45
N ALA A 43 -1.81 5.38 14.73
CA ALA A 43 -2.07 6.00 13.42
C ALA A 43 -0.93 5.78 12.38
N TRP A 44 -0.86 4.56 11.84
CA TRP A 44 0.14 4.14 10.83
C TRP A 44 1.58 4.07 11.35
N ASP A 45 1.80 4.09 12.68
CA ASP A 45 3.15 3.97 13.23
C ASP A 45 3.82 2.65 12.77
N LEU A 46 5.11 2.75 12.53
CA LEU A 46 6.02 1.66 12.15
C LEU A 46 6.09 0.56 13.23
N ASN A 47 5.64 0.89 14.44
CA ASN A 47 5.69 0.03 15.62
C ASN A 47 4.48 -0.89 15.78
N MET A 48 3.92 -1.42 14.69
CA MET A 48 2.77 -2.34 14.71
C MET A 48 3.01 -3.66 15.48
N ARG A 49 4.23 -3.94 15.95
CA ARG A 49 4.57 -5.17 16.70
C ARG A 49 5.30 -4.86 18.00
N GLY A 50 5.22 -5.78 18.94
CA GLY A 50 6.01 -5.71 20.17
C GLY A 50 5.93 -6.98 21.01
N ILE A 51 6.42 -6.89 22.25
CA ILE A 51 6.46 -8.00 23.21
C ILE A 51 5.51 -7.69 24.37
N GLY A 52 4.72 -8.70 24.74
CA GLY A 52 3.66 -8.60 25.74
C GLY A 52 2.52 -7.68 25.30
N LEU A 53 1.60 -7.42 26.22
CA LEU A 53 0.42 -6.58 25.95
C LEU A 53 0.53 -5.17 26.53
N LYS A 54 1.75 -4.71 26.88
CA LYS A 54 1.93 -3.39 27.55
C LYS A 54 1.62 -2.23 26.60
N ASN A 55 1.94 -2.36 25.32
CA ASN A 55 1.68 -1.32 24.32
C ASN A 55 0.20 -1.30 23.86
N VAL A 56 -0.54 -2.38 24.09
CA VAL A 56 -2.00 -2.48 23.88
C VAL A 56 -2.80 -1.79 25.01
N PHE A 57 -2.10 -1.16 25.96
CA PHE A 57 -2.70 -0.37 27.04
C PHE A 57 -3.48 0.85 26.51
N ASN A 58 -3.04 1.41 25.37
CA ASN A 58 -3.70 2.49 24.65
C ASN A 58 -4.81 1.99 23.70
N GLY A 59 -5.30 0.76 23.89
CA GLY A 59 -6.32 0.11 23.06
C GLY A 59 -7.51 1.02 22.72
N GLY A 60 -8.23 0.69 21.66
CA GLY A 60 -9.39 1.43 21.20
C GLY A 60 -9.16 2.07 19.84
N LEU A 61 -9.20 3.40 19.79
CA LEU A 61 -9.14 4.15 18.53
C LEU A 61 -7.83 3.92 17.76
N TYR A 62 -6.71 3.76 18.48
CA TYR A 62 -5.37 3.70 17.91
C TYR A 62 -4.72 2.31 17.99
N SER A 63 -5.30 1.35 18.72
CA SER A 63 -4.68 0.04 18.86
C SER A 63 -5.60 -1.10 19.25
N GLY A 64 -5.12 -2.32 19.01
CA GLY A 64 -5.73 -3.55 19.51
C GLY A 64 -6.74 -4.19 18.56
N ASN A 65 -6.96 -3.70 17.34
CA ASN A 65 -7.91 -4.32 16.42
C ASN A 65 -7.41 -4.28 14.96
N PRO A 66 -7.24 -5.44 14.29
CA PRO A 66 -7.16 -6.78 14.88
C PRO A 66 -5.92 -6.89 15.81
N LEU A 67 -6.02 -7.70 16.88
CA LEU A 67 -4.89 -8.03 17.76
C LEU A 67 -4.46 -9.47 17.49
N LEU A 68 -3.29 -9.63 16.87
CA LEU A 68 -2.61 -10.91 16.75
C LEU A 68 -1.67 -11.12 17.94
N LEU A 69 -1.71 -12.30 18.55
CA LEU A 69 -0.74 -12.78 19.53
C LEU A 69 -0.04 -14.02 18.99
N TYR A 70 1.27 -14.10 19.18
CA TYR A 70 2.10 -15.16 18.59
C TYR A 70 3.27 -15.58 19.47
N ASN A 71 3.74 -16.81 19.25
CA ASN A 71 4.95 -17.34 19.89
C ASN A 71 6.22 -16.73 19.25
N LEU A 72 6.89 -15.80 19.94
CA LEU A 72 8.09 -15.08 19.44
C LEU A 72 9.28 -15.98 19.08
N THR A 73 9.31 -17.22 19.55
CA THR A 73 10.44 -18.13 19.36
C THR A 73 10.24 -19.05 18.15
N LYS A 74 9.00 -19.38 17.79
CA LYS A 74 8.69 -20.39 16.77
C LYS A 74 7.67 -19.94 15.72
N LEU A 75 6.87 -18.91 15.99
CA LEU A 75 5.75 -18.43 15.16
C LEU A 75 4.70 -19.50 14.80
N ASP A 76 4.71 -20.64 15.49
CA ASP A 76 3.91 -21.84 15.17
C ASP A 76 2.51 -21.85 15.80
N SER A 77 2.26 -20.89 16.69
CA SER A 77 1.06 -20.77 17.52
C SER A 77 0.62 -19.32 17.55
N ASN A 78 -0.50 -19.03 16.90
CA ASN A 78 -0.99 -17.68 16.61
C ASN A 78 -2.47 -17.57 16.94
N ILE A 79 -2.90 -16.44 17.51
CA ILE A 79 -4.30 -16.16 17.83
C ILE A 79 -4.63 -14.72 17.43
N ILE A 80 -5.67 -14.54 16.62
CA ILE A 80 -6.25 -13.23 16.30
C ILE A 80 -7.52 -13.01 17.10
N LEU A 81 -7.60 -11.88 17.79
CA LEU A 81 -8.81 -11.33 18.38
C LEU A 81 -9.18 -10.07 17.60
N SER A 82 -10.39 -10.02 17.04
CA SER A 82 -10.84 -8.88 16.25
C SER A 82 -12.33 -8.63 16.42
N SER A 83 -12.77 -7.40 16.20
CA SER A 83 -14.19 -7.12 16.05
C SER A 83 -14.72 -7.81 14.80
N LEU A 84 -15.90 -8.40 14.91
CA LEU A 84 -16.63 -8.92 13.76
C LEU A 84 -17.68 -7.93 13.26
N THR A 85 -18.30 -7.16 14.15
CA THR A 85 -19.33 -6.15 13.81
C THR A 85 -19.16 -4.85 14.58
N ASN A 86 -19.75 -3.77 14.04
CA ASN A 86 -19.81 -2.43 14.61
C ASN A 86 -18.42 -1.83 14.91
N PHE A 87 -17.54 -1.84 13.91
CA PHE A 87 -16.13 -1.48 14.04
C PHE A 87 -15.89 -0.11 14.68
N MET A 88 -16.74 0.86 14.34
CA MET A 88 -16.63 2.23 14.88
C MET A 88 -16.89 2.34 16.39
N THR A 89 -17.38 1.27 17.03
CA THR A 89 -17.75 1.26 18.46
C THR A 89 -17.14 0.10 19.24
N ASN A 90 -16.77 -0.98 18.56
CA ASN A 90 -16.31 -2.24 19.14
C ASN A 90 -14.79 -2.25 19.31
N PHE A 91 -14.33 -1.90 20.49
CA PHE A 91 -12.93 -1.62 20.77
C PHE A 91 -12.32 -2.69 21.69
N GLN A 92 -11.00 -2.83 21.63
CA GLN A 92 -10.22 -3.69 22.52
C GLN A 92 -9.33 -2.82 23.40
N THR A 93 -9.27 -3.10 24.70
CA THR A 93 -8.44 -2.34 25.64
C THR A 93 -7.88 -3.18 26.78
N ARG A 94 -6.83 -2.66 27.43
CA ARG A 94 -6.19 -3.21 28.63
C ARG A 94 -6.00 -2.15 29.73
N SER A 95 -7.05 -1.40 30.06
CA SER A 95 -6.97 -0.29 31.03
C SER A 95 -6.85 -0.73 32.50
N PRO A 96 -6.33 0.15 33.40
CA PRO A 96 -6.17 -0.16 34.83
C PRO A 96 -7.52 -0.35 35.53
N SER A 97 -8.55 0.37 35.09
CA SER A 97 -9.92 0.23 35.62
C SER A 97 -10.51 -1.15 35.38
N LEU A 98 -9.96 -1.91 34.43
CA LEU A 98 -10.30 -3.29 34.13
C LEU A 98 -9.25 -4.28 34.67
N ASN A 99 -8.51 -3.91 35.72
CA ASN A 99 -7.42 -4.72 36.30
C ASN A 99 -6.42 -5.18 35.23
N TYR A 100 -6.21 -4.38 34.17
CA TYR A 100 -5.34 -4.70 33.04
C TYR A 100 -5.70 -6.02 32.33
N HIS A 101 -6.95 -6.46 32.41
CA HIS A 101 -7.47 -7.56 31.62
C HIS A 101 -7.68 -7.10 30.17
N LEU A 102 -7.37 -7.97 29.20
CA LEU A 102 -7.72 -7.71 27.81
C LEU A 102 -9.25 -7.81 27.66
N SER A 103 -9.88 -6.72 27.25
CA SER A 103 -11.33 -6.58 27.24
C SER A 103 -11.80 -6.07 25.89
N CYS A 104 -12.85 -6.69 25.34
CA CYS A 104 -13.55 -6.22 24.15
C CYS A 104 -14.90 -5.59 24.54
N GLY A 105 -15.32 -4.55 23.84
CA GLY A 105 -16.66 -4.02 23.99
C GLY A 105 -16.81 -2.58 23.50
N LEU A 106 -17.91 -1.95 23.91
CA LEU A 106 -18.25 -0.59 23.50
C LEU A 106 -17.25 0.42 24.05
N HIS A 107 -16.75 1.33 23.24
CA HIS A 107 -15.80 2.34 23.72
C HIS A 107 -16.42 3.33 24.73
N GLY A 108 -15.58 3.90 25.59
CA GLY A 108 -15.97 4.70 26.76
C GLY A 108 -16.76 5.99 26.49
N ARG A 109 -16.85 6.47 25.23
CA ARG A 109 -17.56 7.70 24.86
C ARG A 109 -19.07 7.52 24.58
N ILE A 110 -19.56 6.29 24.54
CA ILE A 110 -20.97 6.03 24.23
C ILE A 110 -21.84 6.44 25.42
N HIS A 111 -22.81 7.32 25.16
CA HIS A 111 -23.80 7.78 26.13
C HIS A 111 -25.13 7.04 26.01
N GLN A 112 -25.45 6.56 24.81
CA GLN A 112 -26.72 5.90 24.52
C GLN A 112 -26.50 4.64 23.68
N ILE A 113 -27.20 3.56 24.08
CA ILE A 113 -27.22 2.28 23.35
C ILE A 113 -28.69 1.94 23.12
N GLN A 114 -29.03 1.56 21.89
CA GLN A 114 -30.39 1.11 21.57
C GLN A 114 -30.60 -0.32 22.08
N GLN A 115 -31.83 -0.65 22.50
CA GLN A 115 -32.15 -1.94 23.12
C GLN A 115 -31.81 -3.16 22.24
N SER A 116 -31.86 -3.02 20.91
CA SER A 116 -31.58 -4.08 19.94
C SER A 116 -30.12 -4.13 19.47
N PHE A 117 -29.25 -3.25 19.97
CA PHE A 117 -27.86 -3.20 19.53
C PHE A 117 -27.10 -4.47 19.96
N SER A 118 -26.42 -5.10 19.02
CA SER A 118 -25.60 -6.28 19.27
C SER A 118 -24.22 -6.08 18.65
N LEU A 119 -23.21 -6.68 19.29
CA LEU A 119 -21.82 -6.55 18.90
C LEU A 119 -21.16 -7.93 18.98
N THR A 120 -20.35 -8.25 17.99
CA THR A 120 -19.72 -9.56 17.87
C THR A 120 -18.21 -9.41 17.71
N THR A 121 -17.48 -10.34 18.33
CA THR A 121 -16.02 -10.43 18.30
C THR A 121 -15.65 -11.81 17.79
N ILE A 122 -14.66 -11.89 16.91
CA ILE A 122 -14.10 -13.14 16.40
C ILE A 122 -12.78 -13.44 17.12
N LEU A 123 -12.64 -14.72 17.50
CA LEU A 123 -11.38 -15.29 17.98
C LEU A 123 -10.99 -16.39 17.00
N LEU A 124 -9.83 -16.23 16.36
CA LEU A 124 -9.28 -17.18 15.40
C LEU A 124 -7.95 -17.70 15.93
N SER A 125 -7.77 -19.01 15.97
CA SER A 125 -6.49 -19.65 16.30
C SER A 125 -5.91 -20.34 15.08
N SER A 126 -4.59 -20.27 14.90
CA SER A 126 -3.92 -21.02 13.85
C SER A 126 -3.98 -22.53 14.08
N GLN A 127 -3.94 -23.29 12.99
CA GLN A 127 -3.46 -24.66 13.01
C GLN A 127 -1.93 -24.68 13.24
N SER A 128 -1.38 -25.82 13.64
CA SER A 128 0.08 -25.93 13.83
C SER A 128 0.81 -25.63 12.52
N LYS A 129 1.90 -24.84 12.61
CA LYS A 129 2.76 -24.40 11.49
C LYS A 129 2.17 -23.34 10.54
N GLN A 130 1.05 -22.69 10.87
CA GLN A 130 0.63 -21.51 10.11
C GLN A 130 1.37 -20.28 10.62
N GLY A 131 2.00 -19.55 9.71
CA GLY A 131 2.72 -18.31 9.99
C GLY A 131 1.82 -17.09 10.21
N ILE A 132 2.44 -15.92 10.38
CA ILE A 132 1.76 -14.64 10.66
C ILE A 132 0.99 -14.14 9.44
N ASN A 133 1.65 -14.03 8.27
CA ASN A 133 0.98 -13.62 7.03
C ASN A 133 -0.23 -14.53 6.74
N GLN A 134 -0.07 -15.84 6.97
CA GLN A 134 -1.12 -16.82 6.74
C GLN A 134 -2.36 -16.62 7.62
N ILE A 135 -2.20 -16.55 8.95
CA ILE A 135 -3.36 -16.44 9.85
C ILE A 135 -4.10 -15.12 9.63
N ILE A 136 -3.39 -14.05 9.27
CA ILE A 136 -4.01 -12.76 8.92
C ILE A 136 -4.77 -12.87 7.60
N ASN A 137 -4.22 -13.51 6.57
CA ASN A 137 -4.94 -13.78 5.32
C ASN A 137 -6.19 -14.63 5.54
N LEU A 138 -6.13 -15.64 6.42
CA LEU A 138 -7.30 -16.43 6.82
C LEU A 138 -8.35 -15.57 7.53
N TRP A 139 -7.94 -14.74 8.48
CA TRP A 139 -8.83 -13.78 9.14
C TRP A 139 -9.48 -12.86 8.11
N GLY A 140 -8.70 -12.24 7.23
CA GLY A 140 -9.19 -11.34 6.19
C GLY A 140 -10.21 -12.01 5.26
N LYS A 141 -9.94 -13.24 4.80
CA LYS A 141 -10.91 -14.05 4.01
C LYS A 141 -12.22 -14.29 4.75
N LEU A 142 -12.17 -14.63 6.04
CA LEU A 142 -13.36 -14.83 6.86
C LEU A 142 -14.15 -13.53 7.02
N MET A 143 -13.47 -12.39 7.24
CA MET A 143 -14.10 -11.08 7.31
C MET A 143 -14.78 -10.72 5.98
N LEU A 144 -14.07 -10.85 4.86
CA LEU A 144 -14.61 -10.62 3.52
C LEU A 144 -15.84 -11.48 3.22
N GLN A 145 -15.77 -12.77 3.55
CA GLN A 145 -16.89 -13.71 3.38
C GLN A 145 -18.10 -13.32 4.25
N TYR A 146 -17.87 -12.92 5.50
CA TYR A 146 -18.95 -12.51 6.41
C TYR A 146 -19.69 -11.28 5.89
N TYR A 147 -18.96 -10.31 5.34
CA TYR A 147 -19.52 -9.07 4.79
C TYR A 147 -19.96 -9.16 3.33
N GLY A 148 -19.76 -10.31 2.67
CA GLY A 148 -20.08 -10.47 1.25
C GLY A 148 -19.25 -9.57 0.33
N LYS A 149 -18.04 -9.18 0.75
CA LYS A 149 -17.12 -8.35 -0.02
C LYS A 149 -16.15 -9.23 -0.81
N GLU A 150 -16.06 -9.00 -2.10
CA GLU A 150 -15.04 -9.64 -2.96
C GLU A 150 -13.68 -8.99 -2.72
N HIS A 151 -12.62 -9.80 -2.63
CA HIS A 151 -11.26 -9.28 -2.53
C HIS A 151 -10.89 -8.54 -3.83
N ILE A 152 -10.30 -7.34 -3.75
CA ILE A 152 -10.02 -6.50 -4.94
C ILE A 152 -9.25 -7.22 -6.05
N LYS A 153 -8.27 -8.07 -5.71
CA LYS A 153 -7.53 -8.90 -6.67
C LYS A 153 -8.42 -9.78 -7.57
N GLN A 154 -9.60 -10.17 -7.10
CA GLN A 154 -10.53 -11.03 -7.85
C GLN A 154 -11.43 -10.23 -8.81
N GLN A 155 -11.50 -8.90 -8.65
CA GLN A 155 -12.29 -8.04 -9.52
C GLN A 155 -11.77 -8.09 -10.96
N LYS A 156 -12.70 -8.20 -11.92
CA LYS A 156 -12.42 -8.36 -13.36
C LYS A 156 -11.47 -7.30 -13.94
N ASN A 157 -11.53 -6.06 -13.44
CA ASN A 157 -10.76 -4.93 -13.93
C ASN A 157 -9.49 -4.64 -13.12
N PHE A 158 -9.10 -5.51 -12.17
CA PHE A 158 -7.93 -5.30 -11.31
C PHE A 158 -6.66 -4.95 -12.10
N HIS A 159 -6.37 -5.67 -13.19
CA HIS A 159 -5.17 -5.38 -14.00
C HIS A 159 -5.28 -4.13 -14.88
N ASN A 160 -6.49 -3.65 -15.14
CA ASN A 160 -6.77 -2.48 -15.97
C ASN A 160 -7.05 -1.22 -15.14
N ASP A 161 -7.00 -1.33 -13.82
CA ASP A 161 -7.22 -0.23 -12.91
C ASP A 161 -6.07 0.79 -13.03
N PHE A 162 -6.37 1.98 -13.55
CA PHE A 162 -5.36 2.98 -13.91
C PHE A 162 -4.48 3.35 -12.71
N TYR A 163 -5.06 3.41 -11.51
CA TYR A 163 -4.38 3.91 -10.32
C TYR A 163 -3.21 3.01 -9.93
N ILE A 164 -3.36 1.70 -10.06
CA ILE A 164 -2.31 0.74 -9.70
C ILE A 164 -1.46 0.31 -10.88
N SER A 165 -1.90 0.60 -12.11
CA SER A 165 -1.26 0.12 -13.34
C SER A 165 -0.49 1.19 -14.09
N LYS A 166 -0.70 2.47 -13.79
CA LYS A 166 -0.09 3.59 -14.51
C LYS A 166 0.68 4.53 -13.59
N LEU A 167 1.68 5.22 -14.15
CA LEU A 167 2.42 6.28 -13.45
C LEU A 167 1.55 7.53 -13.30
N GLY A 168 1.53 8.12 -12.10
CA GLY A 168 0.80 9.34 -11.79
C GLY A 168 1.66 10.51 -11.33
N TYR A 169 1.01 11.64 -11.12
CA TYR A 169 1.61 12.83 -10.52
C TYR A 169 0.73 13.36 -9.40
N TYR A 170 1.30 13.55 -8.21
CA TYR A 170 0.60 13.97 -7.00
C TYR A 170 0.99 15.37 -6.53
N THR A 171 0.04 16.06 -5.90
CA THR A 171 0.25 17.37 -5.26
C THR A 171 -0.06 17.35 -3.76
N ASP A 172 -0.03 16.17 -3.14
CA ASP A 172 -0.27 15.86 -1.71
C ASP A 172 0.87 16.35 -0.80
N THR A 173 0.70 16.29 0.53
CA THR A 173 1.68 16.72 1.53
C THR A 173 3.06 16.11 1.27
N GLY A 174 4.05 16.96 1.06
CA GLY A 174 5.42 16.62 0.70
C GLY A 174 5.73 16.82 -0.79
N ALA A 175 4.72 16.97 -1.64
CA ALA A 175 4.87 17.27 -3.06
C ALA A 175 5.36 18.70 -3.30
N TYR A 176 6.09 18.92 -4.40
CA TYR A 176 6.58 20.27 -4.73
C TYR A 176 5.45 21.30 -4.89
N TYR A 177 4.29 20.91 -5.41
CA TYR A 177 3.15 21.81 -5.67
C TYR A 177 2.02 21.73 -4.61
N TRP A 178 2.28 21.13 -3.45
CA TRP A 178 1.34 21.21 -2.33
C TRP A 178 1.35 22.60 -1.69
N TYR A 179 0.22 23.30 -1.75
CA TYR A 179 0.11 24.74 -1.41
C TYR A 179 1.18 25.65 -2.04
N ASN A 180 1.80 25.18 -3.12
CA ASN A 180 2.82 25.87 -3.88
C ASN A 180 2.51 25.80 -5.38
N LYS A 181 2.86 26.84 -6.13
CA LYS A 181 2.59 26.97 -7.57
C LYS A 181 3.71 27.75 -8.23
N GLU A 182 3.78 27.69 -9.57
CA GLU A 182 4.75 28.50 -10.29
C GLU A 182 4.52 30.00 -10.02
N SER A 183 5.63 30.73 -9.86
CA SER A 183 5.59 32.14 -9.48
C SER A 183 4.77 32.97 -10.47
N ASN A 184 3.90 33.83 -9.94
CA ASN A 184 2.96 34.68 -10.70
C ASN A 184 1.94 33.93 -11.58
N LEU A 185 1.77 32.62 -11.41
CA LEU A 185 0.76 31.83 -12.13
C LEU A 185 -0.37 31.37 -11.22
N THR A 186 -1.53 31.06 -11.78
CA THR A 186 -2.57 30.27 -11.10
C THR A 186 -2.17 28.79 -11.03
N TYR A 187 -2.89 27.97 -10.25
CA TYR A 187 -2.68 26.52 -10.27
C TYR A 187 -3.04 25.94 -11.64
N GLU A 188 -4.13 26.39 -12.26
CA GLU A 188 -4.49 25.99 -13.62
C GLU A 188 -3.35 26.22 -14.62
N GLN A 189 -2.74 27.41 -14.60
CA GLN A 189 -1.58 27.74 -15.43
C GLN A 189 -0.34 26.89 -15.09
N THR A 190 -0.15 26.56 -13.81
CA THR A 190 0.90 25.65 -13.36
C THR A 190 0.69 24.25 -13.93
N PHE A 191 -0.53 23.70 -13.88
CA PHE A 191 -0.85 22.40 -14.46
C PHE A 191 -0.73 22.36 -15.98
N ILE A 192 -1.02 23.46 -16.68
CA ILE A 192 -0.75 23.59 -18.13
C ILE A 192 0.75 23.39 -18.40
N LYS A 193 1.59 24.14 -17.68
CA LYS A 193 3.06 24.03 -17.83
C LYS A 193 3.57 22.66 -17.41
N LEU A 194 3.03 22.09 -16.35
CA LEU A 194 3.40 20.78 -15.84
C LEU A 194 3.07 19.67 -16.86
N LYS A 195 1.86 19.69 -17.43
CA LYS A 195 1.49 18.75 -18.50
C LYS A 195 2.37 18.91 -19.73
N GLN A 196 2.66 20.15 -20.15
CA GLN A 196 3.58 20.42 -21.26
C GLN A 196 4.98 19.88 -20.97
N TYR A 197 5.51 20.10 -19.78
CA TYR A 197 6.79 19.57 -19.32
C TYR A 197 6.82 18.05 -19.37
N HIS A 198 5.82 17.37 -18.83
CA HIS A 198 5.74 15.90 -18.87
C HIS A 198 5.73 15.36 -20.31
N VAL A 199 5.01 16.01 -21.22
CA VAL A 199 4.99 15.62 -22.64
C VAL A 199 6.35 15.88 -23.31
N GLN A 200 6.97 17.04 -23.07
CA GLN A 200 8.25 17.42 -23.69
C GLN A 200 9.41 16.54 -23.22
N GLU A 201 9.46 16.21 -21.93
CA GLU A 201 10.50 15.38 -21.33
C GLU A 201 10.18 13.88 -21.38
N HIS A 202 9.10 13.49 -22.07
CA HIS A 202 8.67 12.09 -22.20
C HIS A 202 8.45 11.39 -20.85
N ILE A 203 7.95 12.11 -19.85
CA ILE A 203 7.55 11.57 -18.54
C ILE A 203 6.10 11.09 -18.67
N PRO A 204 5.83 9.78 -18.63
CA PRO A 204 4.57 9.23 -19.08
C PRO A 204 3.49 9.26 -17.99
N ILE A 205 3.14 10.45 -17.51
CA ILE A 205 2.09 10.65 -16.51
C ILE A 205 0.70 10.38 -17.12
N GLN A 206 -0.05 9.48 -16.48
CA GLN A 206 -1.35 8.99 -16.94
C GLN A 206 -2.50 9.32 -15.99
N TYR A 207 -2.24 9.94 -14.84
CA TYR A 207 -3.27 10.54 -13.99
C TYR A 207 -2.65 11.64 -13.13
N TYR A 208 -3.49 12.57 -12.66
CA TYR A 208 -3.10 13.64 -11.75
C TYR A 208 -4.01 13.66 -10.53
N GLU A 209 -3.47 14.19 -9.44
CA GLU A 209 -4.18 14.43 -8.20
C GLU A 209 -4.20 15.94 -7.89
N LEU A 210 -5.32 16.40 -7.31
CA LEU A 210 -5.47 17.76 -6.79
C LEU A 210 -5.74 17.74 -5.29
N ASP A 211 -4.76 18.21 -4.53
CA ASP A 211 -4.81 18.17 -3.08
C ASP A 211 -5.71 19.28 -2.49
N SER A 212 -5.82 19.33 -1.17
CA SER A 212 -6.68 20.18 -0.37
C SER A 212 -6.66 21.69 -0.66
N TYR A 213 -5.77 22.22 -1.51
CA TYR A 213 -5.71 23.63 -1.87
C TYR A 213 -6.83 24.10 -2.81
N TRP A 214 -7.50 23.20 -3.56
CA TRP A 214 -8.38 23.59 -4.67
C TRP A 214 -9.80 24.06 -4.29
N TYR A 215 -10.27 23.80 -3.07
CA TYR A 215 -11.61 24.19 -2.58
C TYR A 215 -11.57 25.16 -1.39
N TYR A 216 -12.73 25.74 -1.06
CA TYR A 216 -12.87 26.72 0.02
C TYR A 216 -12.93 26.05 1.40
N LYS A 217 -12.09 26.53 2.32
CA LYS A 217 -11.97 26.09 3.71
C LYS A 217 -12.28 27.22 4.70
N GLN A 218 -12.51 26.87 5.96
CA GLN A 218 -12.82 27.81 7.05
C GLN A 218 -11.75 28.91 7.21
N ASN A 219 -10.49 28.64 6.88
CA ASN A 219 -9.39 29.60 6.92
C ASN A 219 -8.51 29.56 5.64
N ASN A 220 -9.03 30.06 4.52
CA ASN A 220 -8.27 30.09 3.25
C ASN A 220 -6.94 30.86 3.31
N ASN A 221 -6.74 31.72 4.32
CA ASN A 221 -5.55 32.56 4.48
C ASN A 221 -4.40 31.87 5.24
N THR A 222 -4.65 30.78 5.98
CA THR A 222 -3.64 30.10 6.81
C THR A 222 -3.10 28.80 6.19
N GLY A 223 -3.51 28.46 4.96
CA GLY A 223 -3.02 27.28 4.24
C GLY A 223 -3.85 26.01 4.49
N GLU A 224 -3.17 24.94 4.91
CA GLU A 224 -3.65 23.55 5.04
C GLU A 224 -4.87 23.36 5.97
N HIS A 225 -4.93 24.15 7.05
CA HIS A 225 -5.82 23.89 8.19
C HIS A 225 -7.29 24.31 7.96
N GLY A 226 -8.20 23.56 8.56
CA GLY A 226 -9.64 23.82 8.60
C GLY A 226 -10.47 22.93 7.67
N GLY A 227 -11.72 22.71 8.05
CA GLY A 227 -12.67 21.88 7.29
C GLY A 227 -13.19 22.53 6.01
N ILE A 228 -13.84 21.72 5.18
CA ILE A 228 -14.53 22.18 3.96
C ILE A 228 -15.63 23.15 4.34
N LYS A 229 -15.54 24.39 3.82
CA LYS A 229 -16.61 25.38 3.90
C LYS A 229 -17.52 25.31 2.68
N LEU A 230 -16.93 25.16 1.50
CA LEU A 230 -17.61 24.97 0.23
C LEU A 230 -16.75 24.11 -0.69
N TYR A 231 -17.28 22.95 -1.08
CA TYR A 231 -16.60 22.00 -1.95
C TYR A 231 -16.87 22.34 -3.42
N GLU A 232 -16.31 23.46 -3.86
CA GLU A 232 -16.41 24.00 -5.21
C GLU A 232 -15.00 24.47 -5.64
N PRO A 233 -14.66 24.46 -6.94
CA PRO A 233 -13.38 24.96 -7.42
C PRO A 233 -13.22 26.43 -7.07
N ARG A 234 -12.06 26.76 -6.49
CA ARG A 234 -11.67 28.13 -6.22
C ARG A 234 -11.31 28.87 -7.51
N LEU A 235 -12.13 29.85 -7.90
CA LEU A 235 -11.93 30.62 -9.14
C LEU A 235 -10.65 31.47 -9.15
N ASP A 236 -10.07 31.78 -7.98
CA ASP A 236 -8.81 32.50 -7.88
C ASP A 236 -7.58 31.64 -8.27
N ILE A 237 -7.70 30.31 -8.29
CA ILE A 237 -6.62 29.39 -8.64
C ILE A 237 -6.95 28.45 -9.80
N PHE A 238 -8.24 28.17 -10.04
CA PHE A 238 -8.78 27.47 -11.21
C PHE A 238 -9.87 28.34 -11.86
N PRO A 239 -9.49 29.41 -12.58
CA PRO A 239 -10.43 30.39 -13.13
C PRO A 239 -11.45 29.79 -14.10
N ASN A 240 -11.13 28.67 -14.76
CA ASN A 240 -12.03 27.96 -15.66
C ASN A 240 -12.67 26.70 -15.01
N GLY A 241 -12.39 26.44 -13.73
CA GLY A 241 -12.90 25.28 -13.01
C GLY A 241 -12.20 23.96 -13.37
N ILE A 242 -12.50 22.93 -12.58
CA ILE A 242 -11.84 21.60 -12.68
C ILE A 242 -12.29 20.83 -13.92
N GLU A 243 -13.53 21.01 -14.39
CA GLU A 243 -14.02 20.34 -15.61
C GLU A 243 -13.19 20.71 -16.84
N ILE A 244 -12.85 22.00 -17.00
CA ILE A 244 -12.00 22.46 -18.11
C ILE A 244 -10.56 21.97 -17.92
N LEU A 245 -10.04 21.98 -16.70
CA LEU A 245 -8.73 21.40 -16.38
C LEU A 245 -8.66 19.92 -16.81
N GLN A 246 -9.65 19.12 -16.43
CA GLN A 246 -9.68 17.69 -16.73
C GLN A 246 -9.84 17.44 -18.23
N ARG A 247 -10.84 18.05 -18.87
CA ARG A 247 -11.22 17.73 -20.26
C ARG A 247 -10.31 18.35 -21.32
N ASN A 248 -9.76 19.54 -21.07
CA ASN A 248 -9.01 20.27 -22.10
C ASN A 248 -7.51 20.24 -21.84
N ILE A 249 -7.07 20.23 -20.58
CA ILE A 249 -5.64 20.36 -20.21
C ILE A 249 -5.04 18.98 -19.90
N LEU A 250 -5.54 18.28 -18.89
CA LEU A 250 -4.92 17.05 -18.39
C LEU A 250 -5.22 15.85 -19.30
N GLN A 251 -6.48 15.71 -19.71
CA GLN A 251 -6.98 14.63 -20.58
C GLN A 251 -6.60 13.23 -20.07
N THR A 252 -6.63 13.06 -18.75
CA THR A 252 -6.33 11.84 -18.03
C THR A 252 -7.31 11.69 -16.86
N PRO A 253 -7.43 10.50 -16.26
CA PRO A 253 -8.10 10.34 -14.98
C PRO A 253 -7.64 11.36 -13.94
N LEU A 254 -8.58 11.83 -13.13
CA LEU A 254 -8.36 12.82 -12.10
C LEU A 254 -8.73 12.26 -10.72
N ILE A 255 -7.85 12.51 -9.76
CA ILE A 255 -8.05 12.22 -8.34
C ILE A 255 -8.19 13.56 -7.61
N VAL A 256 -9.12 13.66 -6.66
CA VAL A 256 -9.26 14.89 -5.86
C VAL A 256 -9.35 14.58 -4.38
N HIS A 257 -8.76 15.46 -3.59
CA HIS A 257 -8.79 15.45 -2.14
C HIS A 257 -10.15 15.91 -1.56
N HIS A 258 -10.62 15.30 -0.48
CA HIS A 258 -11.78 15.67 0.34
C HIS A 258 -11.45 15.60 1.85
N LYS A 259 -11.99 16.49 2.69
CA LYS A 259 -11.82 16.52 4.19
C LYS A 259 -13.17 16.40 4.87
N TYR A 260 -13.16 16.35 6.20
CA TYR A 260 -14.32 16.74 7.00
C TYR A 260 -14.81 18.18 6.67
N TYR A 261 -16.06 18.50 7.04
CA TYR A 261 -16.65 19.83 6.83
C TYR A 261 -16.44 20.74 8.03
N SER A 262 -16.35 22.05 7.80
CA SER A 262 -16.29 23.03 8.89
C SER A 262 -17.65 23.26 9.52
N THR A 263 -17.68 23.73 10.77
CA THR A 263 -18.94 24.09 11.45
C THR A 263 -19.63 25.33 10.88
N ASP A 264 -18.94 26.11 10.04
CA ASP A 264 -19.47 27.25 9.29
C ASP A 264 -19.68 26.93 7.79
N ASN A 265 -19.74 25.65 7.41
CA ASN A 265 -19.92 25.24 6.03
C ASN A 265 -21.26 25.74 5.46
N LEU A 266 -21.26 26.05 4.16
CA LEU A 266 -22.39 26.69 3.48
C LEU A 266 -23.51 25.73 3.10
N TYR A 267 -23.36 24.44 3.35
CA TYR A 267 -24.35 23.41 3.01
C TYR A 267 -25.43 23.22 4.08
N GLN A 268 -25.18 23.69 5.31
CA GLN A 268 -26.11 23.57 6.45
C GLN A 268 -27.43 24.34 6.26
N ASN A 269 -27.51 25.23 5.27
CA ASN A 269 -28.76 25.91 4.92
C ASN A 269 -29.74 25.01 4.14
N LYS A 270 -29.29 23.86 3.65
CA LYS A 270 -30.07 22.94 2.78
C LYS A 270 -30.05 21.50 3.26
N TYR A 271 -29.01 21.09 3.99
CA TYR A 271 -28.81 19.72 4.44
C TYR A 271 -28.54 19.68 5.94
N GLN A 272 -28.84 18.56 6.57
CA GLN A 272 -28.58 18.34 7.99
C GLN A 272 -27.12 17.99 8.24
N PHE A 273 -26.54 18.68 9.21
CA PHE A 273 -25.20 18.44 9.71
C PHE A 273 -25.21 18.34 11.23
N LEU A 274 -24.32 17.50 11.75
CA LEU A 274 -23.96 17.50 13.16
C LEU A 274 -22.69 18.31 13.34
N ASN A 275 -22.80 19.45 14.02
CA ASN A 275 -21.64 20.24 14.40
C ASN A 275 -20.99 19.66 15.66
N GLY A 276 -19.67 19.50 15.62
CA GLY A 276 -18.84 19.15 16.76
C GLY A 276 -18.96 20.19 17.87
N SER A 277 -19.03 19.72 19.11
CA SER A 277 -19.10 20.59 20.29
C SER A 277 -17.84 21.42 20.53
N ASP A 278 -16.73 21.09 19.86
CA ASP A 278 -15.47 21.82 19.89
C ASP A 278 -15.40 22.96 18.85
N GLY A 279 -16.36 23.02 17.92
CA GLY A 279 -16.48 24.06 16.91
C GLY A 279 -15.63 23.85 15.64
N GLN A 280 -14.90 22.74 15.48
CA GLN A 280 -13.98 22.54 14.35
C GLN A 280 -14.59 21.69 13.24
N VAL A 281 -15.06 20.49 13.61
CA VAL A 281 -15.53 19.48 12.66
C VAL A 281 -17.05 19.44 12.60
N SER A 282 -17.60 19.20 11.42
CA SER A 282 -19.01 18.98 11.15
C SER A 282 -19.19 17.79 10.20
N LEU A 283 -20.22 16.97 10.46
CA LEU A 283 -20.52 15.80 9.65
C LEU A 283 -21.88 15.93 8.97
N PRO A 284 -21.96 15.70 7.65
CA PRO A 284 -23.25 15.56 6.98
C PRO A 284 -23.96 14.30 7.47
N LEU A 285 -25.26 14.41 7.74
CA LEU A 285 -26.06 13.31 8.27
C LEU A 285 -26.92 12.60 7.21
N GLU A 286 -27.06 13.17 6.00
CA GLU A 286 -28.04 12.72 5.03
C GLU A 286 -27.38 12.14 3.76
N GLN A 287 -27.83 10.97 3.31
CA GLN A 287 -27.39 10.35 2.05
C GLN A 287 -27.50 11.29 0.83
N ILE A 288 -28.57 12.09 0.76
CA ILE A 288 -28.82 13.01 -0.37
C ILE A 288 -27.71 14.05 -0.53
N PHE A 289 -27.04 14.43 0.56
CA PHE A 289 -25.89 15.32 0.51
C PHE A 289 -24.70 14.66 -0.20
N PHE A 290 -24.37 13.43 0.18
CA PHE A 290 -23.29 12.67 -0.47
C PHE A 290 -23.61 12.43 -1.95
N ASN A 291 -24.85 12.08 -2.29
CA ASN A 291 -25.27 11.93 -3.69
C ASN A 291 -25.03 13.22 -4.50
N LYS A 292 -25.31 14.40 -3.93
CA LYS A 292 -25.02 15.70 -4.56
C LYS A 292 -23.52 15.88 -4.77
N ILE A 293 -22.70 15.65 -3.74
CA ILE A 293 -21.25 15.86 -3.80
C ILE A 293 -20.61 14.92 -4.82
N PHE A 294 -20.95 13.64 -4.79
CA PHE A 294 -20.40 12.65 -5.72
C PHE A 294 -20.87 12.88 -7.16
N SER A 295 -22.14 13.26 -7.37
CA SER A 295 -22.63 13.63 -8.70
C SER A 295 -21.87 14.83 -9.28
N GLN A 296 -21.59 15.83 -8.43
CA GLN A 296 -20.86 17.03 -8.82
C GLN A 296 -19.41 16.70 -9.23
N ILE A 297 -18.66 15.98 -8.40
CA ILE A 297 -17.27 15.66 -8.74
C ILE A 297 -17.18 14.73 -9.96
N LYS A 298 -18.18 13.86 -10.18
CA LYS A 298 -18.25 13.03 -11.39
C LYS A 298 -18.36 13.87 -12.66
N GLN A 299 -19.13 14.98 -12.62
CA GLN A 299 -19.26 15.89 -13.77
C GLN A 299 -17.93 16.53 -14.16
N TRP A 300 -17.04 16.76 -13.19
CA TRP A 300 -15.70 17.27 -13.43
C TRP A 300 -14.73 16.24 -14.02
N GLY A 301 -15.14 14.98 -14.20
CA GLY A 301 -14.30 13.90 -14.71
C GLY A 301 -13.42 13.23 -13.65
N VAL A 302 -13.76 13.38 -12.37
CA VAL A 302 -13.08 12.68 -11.26
C VAL A 302 -13.41 11.19 -11.30
N GLU A 303 -12.40 10.36 -11.10
CA GLU A 303 -12.54 8.90 -11.00
C GLU A 303 -12.30 8.35 -9.59
N ILE A 304 -11.49 9.06 -8.79
CA ILE A 304 -11.14 8.67 -7.43
C ILE A 304 -11.24 9.89 -6.50
N LEU A 305 -11.83 9.69 -5.32
CA LEU A 305 -11.85 10.67 -4.24
C LEU A 305 -10.95 10.18 -3.10
N ILE A 306 -10.06 11.04 -2.61
CA ILE A 306 -9.30 10.78 -1.38
C ILE A 306 -10.14 11.31 -0.21
N GLN A 307 -10.60 10.42 0.67
CA GLN A 307 -11.17 10.80 1.95
C GLN A 307 -10.04 11.01 2.96
N ASP A 308 -9.64 12.26 3.03
CA ASP A 308 -8.77 12.97 3.98
C ASP A 308 -9.14 13.00 5.46
N TRP A 309 -8.18 13.13 6.37
CA TRP A 309 -8.39 13.59 7.75
C TRP A 309 -9.43 12.74 8.50
N LEU A 310 -9.47 11.44 8.21
CA LEU A 310 -10.39 10.51 8.87
C LEU A 310 -10.13 10.49 10.38
N SER A 311 -8.88 10.58 10.82
CA SER A 311 -8.55 10.64 12.24
C SER A 311 -9.23 11.82 12.95
N SER A 312 -9.24 13.00 12.33
CA SER A 312 -9.90 14.19 12.87
C SER A 312 -11.41 14.06 13.03
N VAL A 313 -12.08 13.21 12.26
CA VAL A 313 -13.52 12.93 12.46
C VAL A 313 -13.78 12.33 13.85
N TYR A 314 -12.81 11.62 14.42
CA TYR A 314 -12.89 11.06 15.77
C TYR A 314 -12.22 11.93 16.82
N GLU A 315 -11.04 12.43 16.49
CA GLU A 315 -10.18 13.21 17.37
C GLU A 315 -10.76 14.60 17.65
N ASP A 316 -11.25 15.26 16.60
CA ASP A 316 -11.70 16.64 16.68
C ASP A 316 -13.24 16.73 16.67
N MET A 317 -13.95 15.62 16.85
CA MET A 317 -15.41 15.65 16.97
C MET A 317 -15.93 14.66 18.02
N PRO A 318 -15.99 15.06 19.31
CA PRO A 318 -16.51 14.18 20.34
C PRO A 318 -17.89 13.57 20.07
N ASN A 319 -18.75 14.35 19.44
CA ASN A 319 -20.12 14.02 19.13
C ASN A 319 -20.25 12.83 18.16
N SER A 320 -19.24 12.58 17.31
CA SER A 320 -19.24 11.44 16.38
C SER A 320 -19.21 10.08 17.11
N SER A 321 -18.83 10.09 18.39
CA SER A 321 -18.65 8.89 19.22
C SER A 321 -19.64 8.81 20.40
N TRP A 322 -20.72 9.60 20.43
CA TRP A 322 -21.67 9.58 21.56
C TRP A 322 -22.75 8.51 21.48
N ASP A 323 -23.01 8.00 20.28
CA ASP A 323 -23.89 6.87 20.05
C ASP A 323 -23.22 5.84 19.15
N VAL A 324 -23.99 4.81 18.80
CA VAL A 324 -23.49 3.64 18.07
C VAL A 324 -23.65 3.72 16.56
N HIS A 325 -24.22 4.80 16.02
CA HIS A 325 -24.66 4.92 14.63
C HIS A 325 -23.93 6.00 13.84
N ILE A 326 -23.81 7.22 14.38
CA ILE A 326 -23.38 8.41 13.62
C ILE A 326 -22.10 8.15 12.81
N ALA A 327 -21.08 7.63 13.50
CA ALA A 327 -19.79 7.30 12.94
C ALA A 327 -19.90 6.30 11.77
N ARG A 328 -20.62 5.20 11.97
CA ARG A 328 -20.82 4.16 10.94
C ARG A 328 -21.65 4.68 9.76
N GLU A 329 -22.74 5.40 10.05
CA GLU A 329 -23.61 5.99 9.02
C GLU A 329 -22.88 6.98 8.14
N TYR A 330 -21.93 7.76 8.68
CA TYR A 330 -21.06 8.63 7.87
C TYR A 330 -20.30 7.84 6.79
N HIS A 331 -19.66 6.73 7.14
CA HIS A 331 -18.94 5.89 6.18
C HIS A 331 -19.88 5.21 5.18
N LEU A 332 -21.05 4.73 5.64
CA LEU A 332 -22.05 4.13 4.75
C LEU A 332 -22.62 5.13 3.75
N HIS A 333 -22.88 6.37 4.18
CA HIS A 333 -23.36 7.41 3.28
C HIS A 333 -22.32 7.83 2.25
N LEU A 334 -21.05 7.94 2.67
CA LEU A 334 -19.90 8.16 1.79
C LEU A 334 -19.79 7.03 0.76
N ALA A 335 -19.89 5.76 1.20
CA ALA A 335 -19.83 4.57 0.37
C ALA A 335 -20.90 4.55 -0.72
N GLU A 336 -22.16 4.78 -0.33
CA GLU A 336 -23.29 4.70 -1.24
C GLU A 336 -23.28 5.86 -2.25
N GLY A 337 -22.88 7.07 -1.82
CA GLY A 337 -22.71 8.20 -2.73
C GLY A 337 -21.63 7.92 -3.78
N ALA A 338 -20.49 7.38 -3.36
CA ALA A 338 -19.40 6.99 -4.25
C ALA A 338 -19.84 5.91 -5.26
N LYS A 339 -20.56 4.90 -4.77
CA LYS A 339 -21.09 3.79 -5.58
C LYS A 339 -22.06 4.28 -6.65
N GLN A 340 -23.00 5.16 -6.28
CA GLN A 340 -23.98 5.71 -7.23
C GLN A 340 -23.32 6.54 -8.35
N ALA A 341 -22.22 7.23 -8.04
CA ALA A 341 -21.47 8.01 -9.04
C ALA A 341 -20.41 7.19 -9.82
N GLY A 342 -20.15 5.94 -9.42
CA GLY A 342 -19.07 5.12 -9.96
C GLY A 342 -17.70 5.76 -9.72
N ILE A 343 -17.45 6.15 -8.47
CA ILE A 343 -16.20 6.76 -7.99
C ILE A 343 -15.59 5.85 -6.93
N LYS A 344 -14.29 5.58 -7.03
CA LYS A 344 -13.56 4.81 -6.02
C LYS A 344 -13.05 5.73 -4.92
N LEU A 345 -12.78 5.17 -3.75
CA LEU A 345 -12.27 5.89 -2.60
C LEU A 345 -10.84 5.45 -2.24
N ILE A 346 -10.01 6.43 -1.87
CA ILE A 346 -8.79 6.24 -1.08
C ILE A 346 -9.11 6.69 0.33
N TYR A 347 -8.86 5.84 1.33
CA TYR A 347 -8.87 6.27 2.73
C TYR A 347 -7.51 6.79 3.15
N CYS A 348 -7.56 7.92 3.86
CA CYS A 348 -6.43 8.76 4.13
C CYS A 348 -6.51 9.23 5.58
N MET A 349 -5.38 9.17 6.26
CA MET A 349 -5.32 9.23 7.72
C MET A 349 -6.35 8.32 8.46
N PRO A 350 -6.53 7.02 8.10
CA PRO A 350 -7.51 6.16 8.76
C PRO A 350 -7.07 5.68 10.15
N LEU A 351 -7.96 5.70 11.13
CA LEU A 351 -7.79 5.02 12.41
C LEU A 351 -8.16 3.54 12.30
N ASN A 352 -7.84 2.74 13.32
CA ASN A 352 -8.12 1.28 13.28
C ASN A 352 -9.58 0.93 12.96
N PRO A 353 -10.58 1.65 13.51
CA PRO A 353 -11.97 1.42 13.13
C PRO A 353 -12.25 1.72 11.66
N ASP A 354 -11.69 2.80 11.09
CA ASP A 354 -11.86 3.17 9.68
C ASP A 354 -11.34 2.06 8.75
N ILE A 355 -10.23 1.41 9.14
CA ILE A 355 -9.63 0.32 8.37
C ILE A 355 -10.60 -0.87 8.28
N LEU A 356 -11.20 -1.26 9.39
CA LEU A 356 -12.15 -2.36 9.43
C LEU A 356 -13.50 -2.00 8.80
N GLU A 357 -13.94 -0.75 8.91
CA GLU A 357 -15.17 -0.24 8.28
C GLU A 357 -15.15 -0.36 6.75
N THR A 358 -13.96 -0.47 6.14
CA THR A 358 -13.84 -0.80 4.71
C THR A 358 -14.44 -2.15 4.31
N LEU A 359 -14.73 -3.04 5.28
CA LEU A 359 -15.45 -4.29 5.03
C LEU A 359 -16.92 -4.03 4.67
N GLU A 360 -17.52 -2.96 5.20
CA GLU A 360 -18.86 -2.51 4.82
C GLU A 360 -18.82 -1.54 3.62
N ASN A 361 -17.80 -0.67 3.56
CA ASN A 361 -17.61 0.26 2.45
C ASN A 361 -16.88 -0.39 1.26
N THR A 362 -17.67 -0.99 0.37
CA THR A 362 -17.15 -1.63 -0.85
C THR A 362 -16.55 -0.70 -1.90
N GLN A 363 -16.64 0.63 -1.74
CA GLN A 363 -16.03 1.60 -2.67
C GLN A 363 -14.62 2.04 -2.25
N VAL A 364 -14.17 1.68 -1.04
CA VAL A 364 -12.77 1.86 -0.65
C VAL A 364 -11.94 0.79 -1.30
N HIS A 365 -11.11 1.22 -2.24
CA HIS A 365 -10.21 0.32 -2.97
C HIS A 365 -8.77 0.42 -2.46
N TYR A 366 -8.40 1.60 -1.99
CA TYR A 366 -7.02 1.91 -1.62
C TYR A 366 -6.97 2.62 -0.27
N MET A 367 -5.82 2.53 0.38
CA MET A 367 -5.62 3.16 1.67
C MET A 367 -4.19 3.59 1.83
N ARG A 368 -3.96 4.87 2.19
CA ARG A 368 -2.63 5.30 2.60
C ARG A 368 -2.29 4.61 3.93
N ILE A 369 -1.18 3.88 3.95
CA ILE A 369 -0.70 3.12 5.11
C ILE A 369 0.67 3.59 5.60
N SER A 370 1.13 4.72 5.09
CA SER A 370 2.26 5.49 5.56
C SER A 370 1.77 6.79 6.20
N ASP A 371 2.68 7.48 6.89
CA ASP A 371 2.53 8.91 7.16
C ASP A 371 2.68 9.73 5.86
N ASP A 372 2.40 11.02 5.95
CA ASP A 372 2.61 11.98 4.85
C ASP A 372 4.10 12.03 4.46
N TYR A 373 4.37 12.11 3.15
CA TYR A 373 5.70 11.90 2.57
C TYR A 373 6.84 12.69 3.25
N SER A 374 6.64 13.99 3.50
CA SER A 374 7.67 14.87 4.09
C SER A 374 7.66 14.93 5.61
N VAL A 375 6.69 14.29 6.29
CA VAL A 375 6.52 14.37 7.75
C VAL A 375 7.38 13.34 8.46
N ASN A 376 7.48 12.13 7.90
CA ASN A 376 8.24 11.03 8.48
C ASN A 376 9.26 10.47 7.50
N ILE A 377 10.56 10.59 7.83
CA ILE A 377 11.66 10.11 6.99
C ILE A 377 11.66 8.60 6.74
N ASN A 378 10.95 7.84 7.59
CA ASN A 378 10.78 6.39 7.49
C ASN A 378 9.39 5.99 6.97
N GLN A 379 8.61 6.90 6.37
CA GLN A 379 7.30 6.59 5.80
C GLN A 379 7.34 5.43 4.79
N TRP A 380 8.50 5.14 4.21
CA TRP A 380 8.69 4.02 3.28
C TRP A 380 8.38 2.68 3.96
N ASN A 381 8.45 2.57 5.29
CA ASN A 381 8.33 1.32 6.02
C ASN A 381 6.86 0.89 6.22
N ILE A 382 6.24 0.38 5.15
CA ILE A 382 4.82 -0.01 5.13
C ILE A 382 4.59 -1.53 5.18
N GLY A 383 5.64 -2.36 5.12
CA GLY A 383 5.52 -3.80 4.88
C GLY A 383 4.65 -4.56 5.89
N ARG A 384 4.56 -4.09 7.14
CA ARG A 384 3.68 -4.68 8.16
C ARG A 384 2.21 -4.28 7.95
N ALA A 385 1.95 -3.00 7.71
CA ALA A 385 0.60 -2.50 7.46
C ALA A 385 0.01 -3.07 6.16
N SER A 386 0.86 -3.38 5.17
CA SER A 386 0.46 -4.10 3.95
C SER A 386 -0.15 -5.47 4.24
N ILE A 387 0.25 -6.17 5.32
CA ILE A 387 -0.28 -7.50 5.64
C ILE A 387 -1.78 -7.42 5.95
N ILE A 388 -2.18 -6.46 6.81
CA ILE A 388 -3.56 -6.36 7.27
C ILE A 388 -4.47 -5.81 6.19
N THR A 389 -4.07 -4.72 5.53
CA THR A 389 -4.88 -4.06 4.50
C THR A 389 -5.11 -4.98 3.30
N TRP A 390 -4.07 -5.68 2.84
CA TRP A 390 -4.21 -6.67 1.78
C TRP A 390 -5.20 -7.78 2.17
N ALA A 391 -5.08 -8.34 3.37
CA ALA A 391 -5.94 -9.45 3.81
C ALA A 391 -7.45 -9.12 3.77
N ILE A 392 -7.84 -7.88 4.05
CA ILE A 392 -9.24 -7.40 3.97
C ILE A 392 -9.62 -6.82 2.61
N GLY A 393 -8.82 -7.10 1.58
CA GLY A 393 -9.08 -6.71 0.20
C GLY A 393 -8.98 -5.21 -0.02
N ILE A 394 -7.99 -4.54 0.59
CA ILE A 394 -7.64 -3.14 0.34
C ILE A 394 -6.21 -3.07 -0.19
N ILE A 395 -5.99 -2.26 -1.22
CA ILE A 395 -4.65 -2.07 -1.79
C ILE A 395 -3.91 -1.02 -0.95
N PRO A 396 -2.74 -1.36 -0.39
CA PRO A 396 -1.94 -0.40 0.37
C PRO A 396 -1.31 0.65 -0.55
N PHE A 397 -1.23 1.89 -0.07
CA PHE A 397 -0.64 3.02 -0.76
C PHE A 397 0.42 3.69 0.13
N LYS A 398 1.62 3.92 -0.42
CA LYS A 398 2.78 4.49 0.28
C LYS A 398 2.81 6.02 0.33
N ASP A 399 1.91 6.72 -0.35
CA ASP A 399 2.08 8.14 -0.67
C ASP A 399 3.05 8.46 -1.82
N THR A 400 3.09 9.72 -2.26
CA THR A 400 3.98 10.28 -3.28
C THR A 400 5.45 10.22 -2.89
N PHE A 401 6.34 10.62 -3.81
CA PHE A 401 7.76 10.78 -3.57
C PHE A 401 8.45 11.71 -4.59
N TRP A 402 9.60 12.25 -4.20
CA TRP A 402 10.51 12.96 -5.10
C TRP A 402 11.47 11.97 -5.77
N THR A 403 11.73 12.20 -7.06
CA THR A 403 12.70 11.42 -7.83
C THR A 403 14.11 12.01 -7.75
N ASN A 404 14.26 13.20 -7.18
CA ASN A 404 15.53 13.85 -6.87
C ASN A 404 15.65 14.20 -5.39
N SER A 405 16.87 14.11 -4.85
CA SER A 405 17.13 14.41 -3.44
C SER A 405 16.86 15.86 -3.05
N ILE A 406 16.96 16.79 -4.00
CA ILE A 406 16.73 18.21 -3.76
C ILE A 406 15.76 18.73 -4.81
N GLN A 407 14.69 19.40 -4.34
CA GLN A 407 13.81 20.19 -5.18
C GLN A 407 14.14 21.69 -5.03
N PRO A 408 14.58 22.38 -6.10
CA PRO A 408 14.96 23.79 -6.02
C PRO A 408 13.79 24.68 -5.59
N GLN A 409 14.00 25.53 -4.57
CA GLN A 409 12.97 26.42 -4.03
C GLN A 409 11.74 25.65 -3.54
N SER A 410 11.96 24.51 -2.89
CA SER A 410 10.89 23.73 -2.27
C SER A 410 10.23 24.51 -1.13
N PRO A 411 8.90 24.39 -0.93
CA PRO A 411 8.24 24.96 0.25
C PRO A 411 8.68 24.32 1.57
N TYR A 412 9.38 23.17 1.52
CA TYR A 412 9.87 22.43 2.70
C TYR A 412 11.28 22.85 3.16
N GLY A 413 11.70 24.07 2.82
CA GLY A 413 12.98 24.63 3.28
C GLY A 413 14.19 23.78 2.85
N ASN A 414 14.97 23.30 3.82
CA ASN A 414 16.18 22.51 3.59
C ASN A 414 15.92 20.99 3.56
N PHE A 415 14.67 20.55 3.48
CA PHE A 415 14.36 19.13 3.36
C PHE A 415 15.02 18.53 2.11
N THR A 416 15.66 17.39 2.28
CA THR A 416 16.26 16.58 1.21
C THR A 416 15.75 15.16 1.32
N GLU A 417 15.48 14.52 0.20
CA GLU A 417 15.10 13.10 0.14
C GLU A 417 16.36 12.22 0.01
N PRO A 418 16.78 11.51 1.07
CA PRO A 418 17.96 10.66 1.00
C PRO A 418 17.71 9.34 0.25
N ASN A 419 16.47 8.88 0.17
CA ASN A 419 16.08 7.52 -0.21
C ASN A 419 15.27 7.47 -1.52
N ILE A 420 15.67 8.24 -2.55
CA ILE A 420 14.91 8.36 -3.81
C ILE A 420 14.61 7.01 -4.49
N GLN A 421 15.58 6.08 -4.52
CA GLN A 421 15.41 4.76 -5.16
C GLN A 421 14.55 3.84 -4.31
N LEU A 422 14.73 3.87 -2.98
CA LEU A 422 13.94 3.06 -2.06
C LEU A 422 12.47 3.50 -2.11
N ASN A 423 12.20 4.81 -2.07
CA ASN A 423 10.84 5.34 -2.19
C ASN A 423 10.16 4.93 -3.50
N ALA A 424 10.89 5.02 -4.62
CA ALA A 424 10.39 4.59 -5.92
C ALA A 424 10.08 3.08 -5.95
N LEU A 425 10.97 2.25 -5.39
CA LEU A 425 10.77 0.80 -5.29
C LEU A 425 9.60 0.45 -4.37
N ILE A 426 9.49 1.06 -3.19
CA ILE A 426 8.39 0.80 -2.26
C ILE A 426 7.06 1.25 -2.84
N ALA A 427 6.99 2.41 -3.51
CA ALA A 427 5.77 2.84 -4.18
C ALA A 427 5.29 1.77 -5.17
N LEU A 428 6.20 1.21 -5.98
CA LEU A 428 5.91 0.12 -6.92
C LEU A 428 5.51 -1.19 -6.21
N MET A 429 6.23 -1.55 -5.15
CA MET A 429 5.98 -2.77 -4.37
C MET A 429 4.74 -2.67 -3.47
N SER A 430 4.23 -1.47 -3.20
CA SER A 430 2.98 -1.26 -2.45
C SER A 430 1.74 -1.70 -3.23
N LEU A 431 1.85 -1.83 -4.56
CA LEU A 431 0.72 -2.07 -5.46
C LEU A 431 -0.30 -0.92 -5.53
N GLY A 432 -0.22 0.09 -4.67
CA GLY A 432 -1.02 1.30 -4.74
C GLY A 432 -0.56 2.25 -5.85
N GLY A 433 -1.01 3.50 -5.76
CA GLY A 433 -0.60 4.54 -6.71
C GLY A 433 0.90 4.78 -6.69
N VAL A 434 1.52 4.84 -7.87
CA VAL A 434 2.91 5.28 -8.02
C VAL A 434 2.89 6.68 -8.61
N ALA A 435 3.04 7.68 -7.74
CA ALA A 435 2.94 9.08 -8.12
C ALA A 435 4.18 9.88 -7.73
N ILE A 436 4.85 10.47 -8.73
CA ILE A 436 5.94 11.42 -8.51
C ILE A 436 5.37 12.80 -8.15
N SER A 437 6.21 13.66 -7.56
CA SER A 437 5.78 15.01 -7.14
C SER A 437 6.86 16.08 -7.27
N ASP A 438 7.75 15.92 -8.26
CA ASP A 438 8.86 16.83 -8.50
C ASP A 438 8.44 18.16 -9.13
N LYS A 439 9.25 19.19 -8.95
CA LYS A 439 9.13 20.46 -9.69
C LYS A 439 9.29 20.25 -11.19
N ILE A 440 8.63 21.09 -12.00
CA ILE A 440 8.93 21.25 -13.43
C ILE A 440 10.45 21.45 -13.65
N GLY A 441 11.02 20.66 -14.55
CA GLY A 441 12.45 20.68 -14.87
C GLY A 441 13.35 19.89 -13.90
N ASN A 442 12.79 19.25 -12.89
CA ASN A 442 13.56 18.58 -11.83
C ASN A 442 13.10 17.14 -11.56
N THR A 443 12.46 16.47 -12.52
CA THR A 443 12.20 15.03 -12.46
C THR A 443 13.43 14.24 -12.89
N ASN A 444 13.84 13.25 -12.10
CA ASN A 444 14.87 12.29 -12.48
C ASN A 444 14.25 11.20 -13.37
N VAL A 445 14.33 11.41 -14.68
CA VAL A 445 13.77 10.48 -15.68
C VAL A 445 14.41 9.09 -15.59
N THR A 446 15.67 8.98 -15.15
CA THR A 446 16.31 7.68 -14.92
C THR A 446 15.59 6.88 -13.83
N VAL A 447 15.19 7.50 -12.72
CA VAL A 447 14.39 6.84 -11.68
C VAL A 447 13.03 6.42 -12.23
N VAL A 448 12.33 7.34 -12.91
CA VAL A 448 11.00 7.09 -13.49
C VAL A 448 11.02 5.92 -14.48
N ASN A 449 12.02 5.89 -15.35
CA ASN A 449 12.17 4.84 -16.37
C ASN A 449 12.42 3.46 -15.76
N ARG A 450 12.87 3.34 -14.51
CA ARG A 450 12.98 2.02 -13.86
C ARG A 450 11.63 1.47 -13.37
N LEU A 451 10.59 2.30 -13.28
CA LEU A 451 9.28 1.94 -12.74
C LEU A 451 8.28 1.49 -13.80
N CYS A 452 8.40 2.00 -15.02
CA CYS A 452 7.38 1.85 -16.05
C CYS A 452 7.94 1.71 -17.47
N ARG A 453 7.05 1.33 -18.39
CA ARG A 453 7.20 1.44 -19.85
C ARG A 453 7.09 2.89 -20.32
N LEU A 454 7.42 3.14 -21.58
CA LEU A 454 7.27 4.47 -22.20
C LEU A 454 5.83 5.01 -22.23
N ASP A 455 4.82 4.16 -22.09
CA ASP A 455 3.40 4.54 -21.99
C ASP A 455 2.90 4.66 -20.54
N GLY A 456 3.82 4.61 -19.57
CA GLY A 456 3.52 4.75 -18.15
C GLY A 456 2.96 3.51 -17.50
N VAL A 457 2.88 2.35 -18.19
CA VAL A 457 2.50 1.07 -17.55
C VAL A 457 3.56 0.65 -16.54
N LEU A 458 3.16 0.50 -15.27
CA LEU A 458 4.03 0.13 -14.16
C LEU A 458 4.42 -1.36 -14.19
N PHE A 459 5.69 -1.65 -13.90
CA PHE A 459 6.17 -3.02 -13.67
C PHE A 459 5.87 -3.47 -12.25
N ARG A 460 4.58 -3.62 -11.94
CA ARG A 460 4.09 -3.91 -10.59
C ARG A 460 4.09 -5.41 -10.28
N PRO A 461 4.16 -5.80 -8.99
CA PRO A 461 3.98 -7.18 -8.58
C PRO A 461 2.52 -7.66 -8.64
N GLU A 462 2.30 -8.93 -8.32
CA GLU A 462 0.98 -9.59 -8.23
C GLU A 462 0.28 -9.39 -6.88
N ARG A 463 1.00 -8.95 -5.87
CA ARG A 463 0.49 -8.56 -4.54
C ARG A 463 1.39 -7.48 -3.93
N PRO A 464 0.94 -6.70 -2.94
CA PRO A 464 1.84 -5.79 -2.24
C PRO A 464 2.95 -6.58 -1.54
N ALA A 465 4.12 -5.97 -1.41
CA ALA A 465 5.16 -6.50 -0.57
C ALA A 465 4.75 -6.41 0.90
N THR A 466 4.98 -7.51 1.61
CA THR A 466 4.67 -7.64 3.03
C THR A 466 5.90 -8.04 3.81
N ALA A 467 5.96 -7.64 5.09
CA ALA A 467 7.03 -8.09 5.98
C ALA A 467 6.99 -9.62 6.10
N MET A 468 8.15 -10.25 5.94
CA MET A 468 8.28 -11.71 6.06
C MET A 468 8.09 -12.14 7.52
N ASP A 469 7.56 -13.34 7.72
CA ASP A 469 7.26 -13.87 9.05
C ASP A 469 8.51 -13.92 9.96
N SER A 470 9.68 -14.24 9.41
CA SER A 470 10.94 -14.29 10.17
C SER A 470 11.26 -12.97 10.87
N THR A 471 10.84 -11.82 10.32
CA THR A 471 11.03 -10.51 10.95
C THR A 471 10.35 -10.39 12.30
N PHE A 472 9.34 -11.21 12.59
CA PHE A 472 8.60 -11.21 13.85
C PHE A 472 9.25 -12.06 14.95
N LEU A 473 10.27 -12.86 14.65
CA LEU A 473 10.99 -13.63 15.67
C LEU A 473 11.71 -12.70 16.67
N GLY A 474 11.61 -13.01 17.96
CA GLY A 474 12.31 -12.28 19.03
C GLY A 474 13.82 -12.52 19.00
N SER A 475 14.23 -13.76 18.73
CA SER A 475 15.62 -14.20 18.57
C SER A 475 15.76 -15.05 17.31
N GLY A 476 16.93 -14.97 16.66
CA GLY A 476 17.23 -15.75 15.46
C GLY A 476 16.58 -15.27 14.15
N GLY A 477 15.69 -14.27 14.18
CA GLY A 477 15.19 -13.58 12.98
C GLY A 477 15.99 -12.33 12.60
N PRO A 478 15.76 -11.76 11.40
CA PRO A 478 16.49 -10.60 10.90
C PRO A 478 16.26 -9.36 11.78
N LYS A 479 17.33 -8.60 12.02
CA LYS A 479 17.30 -7.32 12.76
C LYS A 479 17.20 -6.15 11.78
N GLY A 480 16.01 -5.96 11.22
CA GLY A 480 15.74 -4.95 10.20
C GLY A 480 14.43 -5.22 9.48
N GLU A 481 14.35 -4.76 8.23
CA GLU A 481 13.21 -5.00 7.35
C GLU A 481 13.59 -6.02 6.27
N MET A 482 12.72 -7.02 6.09
CA MET A 482 12.83 -8.05 5.05
C MET A 482 11.43 -8.35 4.53
N TRP A 483 11.17 -8.01 3.26
CA TRP A 483 9.84 -8.05 2.68
C TRP A 483 9.79 -8.93 1.45
N HIS A 484 8.66 -9.60 1.26
CA HIS A 484 8.43 -10.51 0.14
C HIS A 484 7.25 -10.06 -0.72
N THR A 485 7.43 -10.16 -2.04
CA THR A 485 6.35 -10.16 -3.03
C THR A 485 6.74 -11.07 -4.20
N TYR A 486 5.85 -11.22 -5.18
CA TYR A 486 6.12 -11.97 -6.41
C TYR A 486 5.45 -11.34 -7.63
N SER A 487 5.95 -11.72 -8.80
CA SER A 487 5.30 -11.46 -10.08
C SER A 487 5.07 -12.76 -10.83
N SER A 488 4.17 -12.75 -11.80
CA SER A 488 3.97 -13.88 -12.71
C SER A 488 4.06 -13.45 -14.17
N ASP A 489 4.08 -14.41 -15.08
CA ASP A 489 3.66 -14.17 -16.46
C ASP A 489 2.13 -13.98 -16.52
N ALA A 490 1.61 -13.53 -17.66
CA ALA A 490 0.17 -13.28 -17.79
C ALA A 490 -0.67 -14.58 -17.73
N GLN A 491 -0.08 -15.74 -18.06
CA GLN A 491 -0.74 -17.04 -17.99
C GLN A 491 -0.69 -17.69 -16.60
N GLN A 492 0.02 -17.07 -15.63
CA GLN A 492 0.25 -17.62 -14.29
C GLN A 492 0.88 -19.02 -14.31
N SER A 493 1.76 -19.24 -15.27
CA SER A 493 2.54 -20.48 -15.45
C SER A 493 3.98 -20.34 -14.92
N PHE A 494 4.45 -19.12 -14.76
CA PHE A 494 5.80 -18.77 -14.31
C PHE A 494 5.73 -17.73 -13.19
N PHE A 495 6.46 -17.94 -12.08
CA PHE A 495 6.44 -17.06 -10.91
C PHE A 495 7.85 -16.69 -10.46
N VAL A 496 8.10 -15.40 -10.26
CA VAL A 496 9.39 -14.88 -9.78
C VAL A 496 9.18 -14.25 -8.41
N GLU A 497 10.04 -14.60 -7.47
CA GLU A 497 9.98 -14.06 -6.11
C GLU A 497 10.94 -12.89 -5.94
N TYR A 498 10.51 -11.90 -5.17
CA TYR A 498 11.28 -10.72 -4.84
C TYR A 498 11.39 -10.60 -3.33
N ILE A 499 12.62 -10.54 -2.84
CA ILE A 499 12.91 -10.25 -1.44
C ILE A 499 13.71 -8.97 -1.36
N MET A 500 13.14 -7.95 -0.73
CA MET A 500 13.85 -6.72 -0.41
C MET A 500 14.30 -6.77 1.05
N ILE A 501 15.57 -6.44 1.29
CA ILE A 501 16.09 -6.16 2.64
C ILE A 501 16.50 -4.69 2.73
N THR A 502 16.26 -4.07 3.88
CA THR A 502 16.72 -2.72 4.19
C THR A 502 16.80 -2.52 5.70
N ASN A 503 17.64 -1.58 6.15
CA ASN A 503 17.87 -1.32 7.56
C ASN A 503 18.24 -2.58 8.38
N LEU A 504 18.96 -3.53 7.76
CA LEU A 504 19.37 -4.76 8.40
C LEU A 504 20.68 -4.52 9.16
N THR A 505 20.64 -4.54 10.49
CA THR A 505 21.80 -4.17 11.32
C THR A 505 22.88 -5.25 11.41
N GLU A 506 22.55 -6.49 11.07
CA GLU A 506 23.45 -7.64 11.05
C GLU A 506 23.09 -8.59 9.91
N SER A 507 24.06 -9.27 9.31
CA SER A 507 23.78 -10.22 8.22
C SER A 507 22.84 -11.34 8.70
N TYR A 508 21.99 -11.82 7.80
CA TYR A 508 20.97 -12.82 8.12
C TYR A 508 21.10 -14.05 7.21
N ILE A 509 20.99 -15.25 7.77
CA ILE A 509 21.02 -16.49 6.98
C ILE A 509 19.58 -16.82 6.58
N PHE A 510 19.25 -16.53 5.33
CA PHE A 510 17.95 -16.82 4.74
C PHE A 510 17.90 -18.26 4.23
N SER A 511 16.88 -19.02 4.60
CA SER A 511 16.75 -20.43 4.25
C SER A 511 15.64 -20.72 3.23
N TRP A 512 15.77 -21.84 2.51
CA TRP A 512 14.74 -22.32 1.58
C TRP A 512 13.34 -22.36 2.20
N ASN A 513 13.26 -22.81 3.45
CA ASN A 513 12.00 -22.96 4.15
C ASN A 513 11.33 -21.62 4.41
N GLU A 514 12.04 -20.48 4.41
CA GLU A 514 11.42 -19.16 4.59
C GLU A 514 10.79 -18.62 3.31
N LEU A 515 11.34 -18.94 2.13
CA LEU A 515 10.81 -18.45 0.84
C LEU A 515 9.42 -19.00 0.52
N PHE A 516 9.21 -20.28 0.88
CA PHE A 516 7.98 -21.01 0.63
C PHE A 516 7.39 -21.58 1.92
N ASN A 517 7.71 -21.00 3.08
CA ASN A 517 7.18 -21.52 4.33
C ASN A 517 5.68 -21.63 4.20
N THR A 518 5.19 -22.80 4.53
CA THR A 518 3.96 -23.34 3.98
C THR A 518 2.81 -22.38 4.26
N GLN A 519 2.24 -21.80 3.21
CA GLN A 519 0.92 -21.13 3.17
C GLN A 519 0.86 -19.62 3.54
N GLU A 520 1.93 -18.83 3.32
CA GLU A 520 1.83 -17.35 3.38
C GLU A 520 0.87 -16.75 2.32
N ASP A 521 0.55 -17.48 1.25
CA ASP A 521 -0.03 -16.92 0.02
C ASP A 521 -1.45 -17.38 -0.32
N ASP A 522 -2.15 -16.55 -1.10
CA ASP A 522 -3.45 -16.87 -1.68
C ASP A 522 -3.36 -17.86 -2.85
N ASN A 523 -2.16 -18.08 -3.39
CA ASN A 523 -1.93 -18.94 -4.55
C ASN A 523 -1.15 -20.22 -4.19
N PRO A 524 -1.82 -21.37 -4.00
CA PRO A 524 -1.16 -22.63 -3.68
C PRO A 524 -0.28 -23.18 -4.80
N ASN A 525 -0.40 -22.65 -6.03
CA ASN A 525 0.34 -23.10 -7.21
C ASN A 525 1.58 -22.24 -7.53
N ARG A 526 1.94 -21.26 -6.67
CA ARG A 526 3.08 -20.36 -6.90
C ARG A 526 4.42 -21.10 -6.95
N LYS A 527 4.62 -22.10 -6.08
CA LYS A 527 5.85 -22.89 -6.08
C LYS A 527 5.86 -23.84 -7.28
N ILE A 528 6.52 -23.43 -8.35
CA ILE A 528 6.61 -24.20 -9.61
C ILE A 528 7.93 -24.96 -9.79
N SER A 529 8.91 -24.75 -8.90
CA SER A 529 10.20 -25.45 -8.93
C SER A 529 10.75 -25.74 -7.54
N ASP A 530 11.68 -26.70 -7.47
CA ASP A 530 12.52 -27.01 -6.31
C ASP A 530 13.95 -26.44 -6.44
N ILE A 531 14.19 -25.70 -7.53
CA ILE A 531 15.47 -25.09 -7.87
C ILE A 531 15.19 -23.67 -8.36
N TYR A 532 15.85 -22.69 -7.75
CA TYR A 532 15.81 -21.30 -8.13
C TYR A 532 17.22 -20.79 -8.37
N LEU A 533 17.36 -19.90 -9.34
CA LEU A 533 18.52 -19.04 -9.46
C LEU A 533 18.25 -17.75 -8.70
N VAL A 534 19.16 -17.34 -7.84
CA VAL A 534 19.01 -16.15 -7.00
C VAL A 534 20.13 -15.19 -7.27
N PHE A 535 19.80 -13.92 -7.48
CA PHE A 535 20.77 -12.85 -7.66
C PHE A 535 20.27 -11.55 -7.05
N GLU A 536 21.19 -10.67 -6.67
CA GLU A 536 20.85 -9.30 -6.32
C GLU A 536 20.70 -8.47 -7.60
N LEU A 537 19.65 -7.64 -7.73
CA LEU A 537 19.37 -6.88 -8.95
C LEU A 537 20.57 -6.03 -9.41
N GLU A 538 21.21 -5.31 -8.49
CA GLU A 538 22.35 -4.44 -8.78
C GLU A 538 23.65 -5.23 -9.07
N ASN A 539 23.67 -6.54 -8.78
CA ASN A 539 24.79 -7.44 -9.06
C ASN A 539 24.31 -8.77 -9.68
N SER A 540 23.50 -8.68 -10.74
CA SER A 540 22.85 -9.83 -11.38
C SER A 540 23.79 -10.94 -11.89
N ARG A 541 25.09 -10.67 -12.01
CA ARG A 541 26.10 -11.65 -12.44
C ARG A 541 26.66 -12.48 -11.29
N ASP A 542 26.49 -12.04 -10.05
CA ASP A 542 26.76 -12.83 -8.85
C ASP A 542 25.48 -13.54 -8.44
N TYR A 543 25.38 -14.83 -8.78
CA TYR A 543 24.18 -15.62 -8.61
C TYR A 543 24.46 -16.91 -7.84
N TYR A 544 23.41 -17.45 -7.23
CA TYR A 544 23.45 -18.62 -6.38
C TYR A 544 22.33 -19.60 -6.76
N TRP A 545 22.67 -20.88 -6.84
CA TRP A 545 21.68 -21.94 -6.98
C TRP A 545 21.04 -22.24 -5.62
N PHE A 546 19.74 -22.01 -5.51
CA PHE A 546 18.97 -22.15 -4.28
C PHE A 546 17.97 -23.29 -4.43
N THR A 547 18.01 -24.29 -3.54
CA THR A 547 17.23 -25.53 -3.72
C THR A 547 16.68 -26.10 -2.42
N SER A 548 15.50 -26.72 -2.52
CA SER A 548 14.90 -27.52 -1.44
C SER A 548 15.72 -28.77 -1.12
N ILE A 549 16.42 -29.35 -2.11
CA ILE A 549 17.07 -30.66 -2.03
C ILE A 549 18.09 -30.71 -0.90
N ASN A 550 18.85 -29.63 -0.73
CA ASN A 550 19.88 -29.51 0.31
C ASN A 550 19.52 -28.53 1.42
N SER A 551 18.26 -28.05 1.46
CA SER A 551 17.85 -26.94 2.33
C SER A 551 18.82 -25.75 2.24
N SER A 552 19.06 -25.29 1.00
CA SER A 552 20.01 -24.20 0.73
C SER A 552 19.75 -22.97 1.59
N THR A 553 20.82 -22.25 1.90
CA THR A 553 20.78 -20.96 2.57
C THR A 553 21.54 -19.91 1.77
N ILE A 554 21.18 -18.64 1.97
CA ILE A 554 21.85 -17.47 1.40
C ILE A 554 22.18 -16.52 2.55
N LEU A 555 23.40 -15.98 2.56
CA LEU A 555 23.78 -14.94 3.49
C LEU A 555 23.31 -13.58 2.94
N MET A 556 22.26 -13.04 3.54
CA MET A 556 21.77 -11.70 3.27
C MET A 556 22.67 -10.68 3.99
N PRO A 557 23.25 -9.69 3.28
CA PRO A 557 24.20 -8.74 3.86
C PRO A 557 23.53 -7.75 4.81
N SER A 558 24.27 -7.25 5.79
CA SER A 558 23.82 -6.10 6.58
C SER A 558 23.79 -4.82 5.73
N CYS A 559 22.78 -3.99 5.97
CA CYS A 559 22.51 -2.73 5.27
C CYS A 559 21.84 -1.76 6.24
N ALA A 560 22.53 -1.44 7.35
CA ALA A 560 22.01 -0.57 8.39
C ALA A 560 21.72 0.85 7.86
N GLN A 561 20.63 1.46 8.32
CA GLN A 561 20.35 2.86 8.04
C GLN A 561 21.40 3.76 8.69
N ASP A 562 21.85 4.77 7.97
CA ASP A 562 22.68 5.83 8.53
C ASP A 562 21.84 6.74 9.44
N LYS A 563 22.24 6.85 10.70
CA LYS A 563 21.46 7.58 11.73
C LYS A 563 21.49 9.11 11.59
N LEU A 564 22.44 9.65 10.82
CA LEU A 564 22.60 11.10 10.64
C LEU A 564 21.90 11.59 9.38
N THR A 565 22.02 10.82 8.29
CA THR A 565 21.47 11.17 6.98
C THR A 565 20.11 10.52 6.72
N TYR A 566 19.73 9.52 7.54
CA TYR A 566 18.55 8.68 7.35
C TYR A 566 18.55 7.90 6.03
N TYR A 567 19.70 7.81 5.36
CA TYR A 567 19.88 6.99 4.18
C TYR A 567 19.77 5.50 4.56
N SER A 568 18.83 4.82 3.93
CA SER A 568 18.52 3.40 4.10
C SER A 568 18.95 2.64 2.85
N PRO A 569 20.17 2.08 2.81
CA PRO A 569 20.54 1.19 1.72
C PRO A 569 19.59 -0.01 1.69
N PHE A 570 19.36 -0.55 0.51
CA PHE A 570 18.54 -1.75 0.33
C PHE A 570 19.19 -2.68 -0.68
N HIS A 571 18.85 -3.97 -0.56
CA HIS A 571 19.18 -4.99 -1.56
C HIS A 571 17.89 -5.66 -2.02
N LEU A 572 17.74 -5.87 -3.33
CA LEU A 572 16.61 -6.57 -3.91
C LEU A 572 17.10 -7.88 -4.54
N PHE A 573 16.76 -8.99 -3.90
CA PHE A 573 17.04 -10.34 -4.38
C PHE A 573 15.90 -10.85 -5.26
N VAL A 574 16.25 -11.38 -6.43
CA VAL A 574 15.33 -11.95 -7.40
C VAL A 574 15.53 -13.45 -7.43
N PHE A 575 14.47 -14.22 -7.18
CA PHE A 575 14.49 -15.68 -7.23
C PHE A 575 13.72 -16.13 -8.48
N VAL A 576 14.46 -16.61 -9.47
CA VAL A 576 13.93 -17.08 -10.74
C VAL A 576 13.82 -18.60 -10.71
N PRO A 577 12.65 -19.18 -10.96
CA PRO A 577 12.49 -20.64 -10.96
C PRO A 577 13.25 -21.24 -12.14
N TYR A 578 14.03 -22.28 -11.87
CA TYR A 578 14.69 -23.08 -12.89
C TYR A 578 13.74 -24.20 -13.36
N SER A 579 13.57 -24.32 -14.66
CA SER A 579 12.78 -25.38 -15.28
C SER A 579 13.69 -26.58 -15.61
N LYS A 580 13.30 -27.80 -15.22
CA LYS A 580 14.04 -29.01 -15.63
C LYS A 580 13.86 -29.38 -17.11
N ILE A 581 12.98 -28.66 -17.82
CA ILE A 581 12.66 -28.90 -19.23
C ILE A 581 13.70 -28.24 -20.14
N SER A 582 14.36 -27.17 -19.68
CA SER A 582 15.28 -26.37 -20.48
C SER A 582 16.36 -25.76 -19.62
N ASN A 583 17.56 -25.63 -20.19
CA ASN A 583 18.69 -25.01 -19.52
C ASN A 583 18.72 -23.48 -19.61
N TRP A 584 17.75 -22.88 -20.28
CA TRP A 584 17.60 -21.43 -20.39
C TRP A 584 16.87 -20.82 -19.19
N ILE A 585 17.35 -19.66 -18.73
CA ILE A 585 16.88 -18.96 -17.54
C ILE A 585 16.62 -17.50 -17.86
N LEU A 586 15.45 -16.97 -17.50
CA LEU A 586 15.13 -15.56 -17.69
C LEU A 586 15.66 -14.70 -16.53
N PHE A 587 16.52 -13.73 -16.81
CA PHE A 587 16.89 -12.69 -15.84
C PHE A 587 16.01 -11.43 -15.98
N GLY A 588 15.43 -11.22 -17.16
CA GLY A 588 14.47 -10.15 -17.41
C GLY A 588 15.10 -8.85 -17.89
N GLU A 589 14.33 -7.76 -17.78
CA GLU A 589 14.77 -6.40 -18.12
C GLU A 589 15.47 -5.78 -16.91
N LEU A 590 16.76 -6.06 -16.73
CA LEU A 590 17.54 -5.68 -15.54
C LEU A 590 17.65 -4.17 -15.30
N SER A 591 17.30 -3.33 -16.28
CA SER A 591 17.18 -1.88 -16.11
C SER A 591 15.93 -1.44 -15.35
N LYS A 592 15.01 -2.35 -15.01
CA LYS A 592 13.78 -2.06 -14.26
C LYS A 592 13.91 -2.49 -12.80
N GLN A 593 13.17 -1.82 -11.91
CA GLN A 593 13.12 -2.17 -10.47
C GLN A 593 12.62 -3.60 -10.26
N LEU A 594 11.58 -4.02 -11.00
CA LEU A 594 11.12 -5.40 -11.06
C LEU A 594 11.37 -5.95 -12.47
N PRO A 595 12.47 -6.71 -12.69
CA PRO A 595 12.94 -7.08 -14.03
C PRO A 595 12.06 -8.12 -14.73
N ILE A 596 11.24 -8.89 -14.00
CA ILE A 596 10.37 -9.93 -14.55
C ILE A 596 8.95 -9.75 -14.04
N THR A 597 8.09 -9.20 -14.89
CA THR A 597 6.68 -8.93 -14.57
C THR A 597 5.79 -9.21 -15.77
N ARG A 598 4.49 -9.47 -15.54
CA ARG A 598 3.52 -9.76 -16.61
C ARG A 598 3.33 -8.63 -17.60
N GLN A 599 3.61 -7.39 -17.20
CA GLN A 599 3.49 -6.23 -18.08
C GLN A 599 4.54 -6.27 -19.20
N ARG A 600 5.66 -6.96 -18.95
CA ARG A 600 6.68 -7.23 -19.96
C ARG A 600 6.57 -8.63 -20.56
N PHE A 601 6.30 -9.65 -19.76
CA PHE A 601 6.36 -11.06 -20.18
C PHE A 601 4.98 -11.72 -20.12
N SER A 602 4.36 -11.96 -21.28
CA SER A 602 3.00 -12.49 -21.35
C SER A 602 2.92 -14.02 -21.37
N SER A 603 3.96 -14.70 -21.85
CA SER A 603 4.07 -16.16 -21.84
C SER A 603 5.54 -16.56 -21.85
N ILE A 604 5.86 -17.60 -21.08
CA ILE A 604 7.19 -18.20 -21.00
C ILE A 604 7.02 -19.70 -21.27
N GLN A 605 7.63 -20.21 -22.34
CA GLN A 605 7.43 -21.57 -22.83
C GLN A 605 8.76 -22.31 -22.97
N TYR A 606 8.77 -23.54 -22.47
CA TYR A 606 9.91 -24.46 -22.55
C TYR A 606 9.54 -25.63 -23.46
N SER A 607 10.42 -26.02 -24.38
CA SER A 607 10.20 -27.14 -25.29
C SER A 607 11.44 -28.02 -25.43
N LEU A 608 11.27 -29.31 -25.08
CA LEU A 608 12.20 -30.39 -25.34
C LEU A 608 12.09 -30.84 -26.81
N ASN A 609 12.43 -29.96 -27.74
CA ASN A 609 12.73 -30.41 -29.11
C ASN A 609 14.24 -30.71 -29.21
N GLU A 610 14.70 -31.26 -30.33
CA GLU A 610 16.10 -31.68 -30.56
C GLU A 610 17.16 -30.59 -30.25
N SER A 611 16.77 -29.32 -30.08
CA SER A 611 17.65 -28.16 -29.87
C SER A 611 17.44 -27.34 -28.57
N ASP A 612 16.79 -27.88 -27.52
CA ASP A 612 16.47 -27.17 -26.24
C ASP A 612 15.99 -25.72 -26.46
N THR A 613 14.72 -25.61 -26.87
CA THR A 613 14.15 -24.32 -27.28
C THR A 613 13.42 -23.63 -26.13
N PHE A 614 13.77 -22.36 -25.90
CA PHE A 614 13.12 -21.48 -24.94
C PHE A 614 12.48 -20.30 -25.65
N LYS A 615 11.19 -20.05 -25.39
CA LYS A 615 10.41 -18.97 -26.03
C LYS A 615 9.77 -18.06 -25.00
N ILE A 616 9.87 -16.75 -25.24
CA ILE A 616 9.26 -15.73 -24.39
C ILE A 616 8.51 -14.71 -25.25
N ASN A 617 7.27 -14.42 -24.89
CA ASN A 617 6.54 -13.29 -25.46
C ASN A 617 6.85 -12.02 -24.65
N VAL A 618 7.44 -11.02 -25.32
CA VAL A 618 7.83 -9.74 -24.75
C VAL A 618 6.91 -8.64 -25.30
N THR A 619 6.23 -7.94 -24.40
CA THR A 619 5.27 -6.88 -24.73
C THR A 619 5.92 -5.51 -24.58
N GLY A 620 5.76 -4.62 -25.58
CA GLY A 620 6.26 -3.25 -25.56
C GLY A 620 5.33 -2.26 -26.25
N VAL A 621 5.78 -1.02 -26.41
CA VAL A 621 5.10 0.04 -27.17
C VAL A 621 5.97 0.61 -28.27
N TYR A 622 5.35 1.25 -29.26
CA TYR A 622 6.04 1.96 -30.32
C TYR A 622 7.16 2.87 -29.80
N GLY A 623 8.35 2.74 -30.39
CA GLY A 623 9.56 3.50 -30.05
C GLY A 623 10.35 2.91 -28.88
N GLU A 624 9.84 1.90 -28.19
CA GLU A 624 10.54 1.28 -27.06
C GLU A 624 11.67 0.35 -27.54
N GLN A 625 12.84 0.51 -26.90
CA GLN A 625 13.96 -0.41 -27.02
C GLN A 625 14.14 -1.11 -25.67
N VAL A 626 14.05 -2.44 -25.68
CA VAL A 626 14.05 -3.27 -24.48
C VAL A 626 15.22 -4.23 -24.52
N TRP A 627 16.02 -4.24 -23.45
CA TRP A 627 17.17 -5.13 -23.32
C TRP A 627 16.86 -6.23 -22.30
N ILE A 628 16.68 -7.46 -22.79
CA ILE A 628 16.36 -8.62 -21.97
C ILE A 628 17.61 -9.47 -21.75
N THR A 629 17.89 -9.80 -20.49
CA THR A 629 18.96 -10.73 -20.14
C THR A 629 18.40 -12.15 -20.00
N ILE A 630 19.07 -13.10 -20.64
CA ILE A 630 18.77 -14.52 -20.58
C ILE A 630 20.07 -15.26 -20.26
N GLY A 631 20.01 -16.24 -19.37
CA GLY A 631 21.10 -17.15 -19.05
C GLY A 631 20.92 -18.52 -19.70
N HIS A 632 22.00 -19.24 -19.92
CA HIS A 632 22.02 -20.65 -20.29
C HIS A 632 23.04 -21.39 -19.42
N SER A 633 22.70 -22.58 -18.95
CA SER A 633 23.60 -23.46 -18.19
C SER A 633 23.83 -24.76 -18.94
N GLU A 634 25.05 -25.26 -19.11
CA GLU A 634 25.24 -26.56 -19.78
C GLU A 634 24.54 -27.72 -19.05
N HIS A 635 24.46 -27.63 -17.72
CA HIS A 635 23.80 -28.59 -16.84
C HIS A 635 23.21 -27.88 -15.62
N VAL A 636 22.28 -28.53 -14.92
CA VAL A 636 21.73 -28.03 -13.64
C VAL A 636 22.87 -27.77 -12.66
N PHE A 637 22.84 -26.64 -11.95
CA PHE A 637 23.91 -26.20 -11.02
C PHE A 637 25.22 -25.76 -11.68
N GLY A 638 25.26 -25.69 -13.01
CA GLY A 638 26.42 -25.22 -13.77
C GLY A 638 26.61 -23.70 -13.75
N GLN A 639 27.64 -23.25 -14.46
CA GLN A 639 27.88 -21.84 -14.73
C GLN A 639 26.87 -21.32 -15.76
N ILE A 640 26.45 -20.06 -15.60
CA ILE A 640 25.51 -19.39 -16.49
C ILE A 640 26.28 -18.55 -17.51
N ASP A 641 26.08 -18.87 -18.78
CA ASP A 641 26.42 -18.01 -19.90
C ASP A 641 25.28 -17.03 -20.14
N PHE A 642 25.61 -15.74 -20.27
CA PHE A 642 24.61 -14.68 -20.35
C PHE A 642 24.53 -14.09 -21.75
N TYR A 643 23.30 -13.90 -22.19
CA TYR A 643 22.92 -13.29 -23.45
C TYR A 643 22.08 -12.06 -23.15
N THR A 644 22.39 -10.95 -23.81
CA THR A 644 21.56 -9.74 -23.76
C THR A 644 20.94 -9.53 -25.14
N ILE A 645 19.61 -9.55 -25.19
CA ILE A 645 18.83 -9.49 -26.41
C ILE A 645 18.11 -8.15 -26.45
N GLN A 646 18.24 -7.45 -27.57
CA GLN A 646 17.48 -6.23 -27.83
C GLN A 646 16.18 -6.57 -28.59
N CYS A 647 15.05 -6.14 -28.06
CA CYS A 647 13.77 -6.11 -28.75
C CYS A 647 13.41 -4.65 -29.07
N SER A 648 13.11 -4.36 -30.35
CA SER A 648 12.79 -3.01 -30.81
C SER A 648 11.36 -2.96 -31.35
N PHE A 649 10.51 -2.20 -30.67
CA PHE A 649 9.09 -2.11 -30.98
C PHE A 649 8.83 -0.96 -31.96
N LEU A 650 8.86 -1.28 -33.25
CA LEU A 650 8.70 -0.30 -34.34
C LEU A 650 7.30 -0.29 -34.98
N SER A 651 6.39 -1.16 -34.54
CA SER A 651 5.00 -1.19 -35.01
C SER A 651 4.22 0.01 -34.47
N ILE A 652 3.44 0.68 -35.33
CA ILE A 652 2.60 1.85 -34.99
C ILE A 652 1.42 1.44 -34.09
N GLU A 653 1.18 0.14 -33.89
CA GLU A 653 0.20 -0.35 -32.92
C GLU A 653 0.52 0.13 -31.50
N SER A 654 -0.53 0.46 -30.73
CA SER A 654 -0.39 1.00 -29.38
C SER A 654 0.33 0.05 -28.42
N ILE A 655 0.22 -1.26 -28.65
CA ILE A 655 0.91 -2.33 -27.91
C ILE A 655 1.29 -3.39 -28.92
N SER A 656 2.55 -3.83 -28.91
CA SER A 656 3.01 -4.94 -29.75
C SER A 656 3.71 -5.99 -28.91
N THR A 657 3.71 -7.23 -29.41
CA THR A 657 4.38 -8.36 -28.79
C THR A 657 5.43 -8.88 -29.76
N MET A 658 6.64 -9.10 -29.26
CA MET A 658 7.73 -9.79 -29.94
C MET A 658 7.97 -11.14 -29.27
N ILE A 659 8.55 -12.10 -29.98
CA ILE A 659 8.99 -13.39 -29.44
C ILE A 659 10.50 -13.40 -29.38
N ILE A 660 11.05 -13.67 -28.18
CA ILE A 660 12.42 -14.15 -28.06
C ILE A 660 12.41 -15.66 -28.21
N THR A 661 13.23 -16.18 -29.11
CA THR A 661 13.52 -17.63 -29.23
C THR A 661 15.00 -17.86 -28.99
N CYS A 662 15.31 -18.75 -28.05
CA CYS A 662 16.67 -19.20 -27.76
C CYS A 662 16.78 -20.71 -28.06
N ASN A 663 17.88 -21.10 -28.67
CA ASN A 663 18.30 -22.49 -28.80
C ASN A 663 19.84 -22.56 -28.81
N THR A 664 20.38 -23.75 -28.57
CA THR A 664 21.84 -23.95 -28.42
C THR A 664 22.62 -23.77 -29.73
N GLU A 665 21.97 -23.87 -30.89
CA GLU A 665 22.63 -23.77 -32.20
C GLU A 665 22.76 -22.34 -32.72
N THR A 666 21.71 -21.52 -32.55
CA THR A 666 21.60 -20.17 -33.13
C THR A 666 21.64 -19.05 -32.09
N GLY A 667 21.71 -19.39 -30.80
CA GLY A 667 21.60 -18.44 -29.70
C GLY A 667 20.18 -17.86 -29.57
N CYS A 668 20.07 -16.70 -28.93
CA CYS A 668 18.79 -16.00 -28.72
C CYS A 668 18.55 -14.89 -29.75
N GLN A 669 17.34 -14.83 -30.31
CA GLN A 669 16.91 -13.78 -31.24
C GLN A 669 15.52 -13.27 -30.87
N CYS A 670 15.30 -11.95 -31.06
CA CYS A 670 13.99 -11.31 -30.86
C CYS A 670 13.35 -10.99 -32.21
N ASN A 671 12.19 -11.59 -32.49
CA ASN A 671 11.48 -11.47 -33.75
C ASN A 671 10.06 -10.94 -33.50
N ASN A 672 9.48 -10.27 -34.51
CA ASN A 672 8.07 -9.90 -34.47
C ASN A 672 7.19 -11.17 -34.57
N ILE A 673 6.03 -11.13 -33.89
CA ILE A 673 4.98 -12.15 -34.04
C ILE A 673 4.23 -11.95 -35.35
#